data_AF-A0A4Q3Y8X5-F1
#
_entry.id   AF-A0A4Q3Y8X5-F1
#
_cell.length_a   1.000
_cell.length_b   1.000
_cell.length_c   1.000
_cell.angle_alpha   90.00
_cell.angle_beta   90.00
_cell.angle_gamma   90.00
#
_symmetry.space_group_name_H-M   'P 1'
#
loop_
_entity.id
_entity.type
_entity.pdbx_description
1 polymer ?
#
loop_
_entity_poly.entity_id
_entity_poly.type
_entity_poly.pdbx_seq_one_letter_code
_entity_poly.pdbx_strand_id
1 'polypeptide(L)'
;MASTKPDILPQMVTTPVKGALRAIVLWLDCPTAIGPQPDTAALPEAIASGGNLAVLTATVMGPGLDTMISEALAALDRARQQARESGARLYLMAASVGAVVLLETLRRSPAGVSGAALINPILDTGPFGFRNAAITDGSGPSVSPMSAWQNEEPASRSFKLLIVQGRADQVAPANAARRFAEGWGTGKIRLVEVANEGHLSLMSPGNAGRVAALVRDLALRAWRPKTTYLPKGTSLLYGIGAQKAGTSWLFDYLKDHPDCHVPELKELHYFDVLYGDKEEAHRDRQLDLIRETVARLSPPFDAQDGRELEKVATWARHLRIYADGPRVFRRYVQYLSHGRQDEKLLTDITPSYMTLDAETFRTMDRVGPAKFLFILRDPVDRLWSQIRMDVANEGDGLSPDAFEAACAARATQMCGTGQVSRIPRADYDRTLRELEWAIPADRIKYVFHEPTFSQSTLDEICDFAEIARKSVPPTRSDLRGRDATLPSEIESLLHEALAPQYRAMAARFGALPESWRREPTPRLSRQINSAPLPRRAKGANGPTIAFLHIPKTAGMSVISEIRRIVGEKASSPITLHTQANRGRQMPEGYRFYAGHLDWEEVDSLPNDRFVFTVLRDPKERIASFYFYSLREAQKCSAEELQSPERTNMRLISTLSADEYFFGGTPEWQRFIRDQYDNFYCTYLATRKMRASARMEGLSTDERLRLALRNVDKIDRIYMVDDLGPLEADLGAVLGSPVRLRKNFKNAGPKAGQTSRWAELAARFEKDDSLRRLEQFAVHDDALVRALGFGGKDG
;
A
#
# COMPACT_ATOMS: atom_id res chain seq x y z
N MET A 1 44.72 -15.67 -40.12
CA MET A 1 43.43 -15.34 -40.77
C MET A 1 42.33 -16.10 -40.05
N ALA A 2 41.49 -15.40 -39.29
CA ALA A 2 40.16 -15.87 -38.92
C ALA A 2 39.33 -14.61 -38.57
N SER A 3 38.50 -14.24 -39.54
CA SER A 3 37.60 -13.09 -39.64
C SER A 3 36.75 -12.86 -38.38
N THR A 4 36.87 -11.68 -37.79
CA THR A 4 35.83 -11.03 -36.97
C THR A 4 34.57 -10.85 -37.82
N LYS A 5 33.51 -11.64 -37.57
CA LYS A 5 32.18 -11.33 -38.10
C LYS A 5 31.59 -10.18 -37.27
N PRO A 6 31.01 -9.14 -37.90
CA PRO A 6 30.31 -8.09 -37.17
C PRO A 6 29.07 -8.67 -36.49
N ASP A 7 28.76 -8.20 -35.27
CA ASP A 7 27.46 -8.40 -34.63
C ASP A 7 26.37 -7.79 -35.52
N ILE A 8 25.76 -8.62 -36.37
CA ILE A 8 24.60 -8.23 -37.17
C ILE A 8 23.40 -8.26 -36.23
N LEU A 9 23.15 -7.15 -35.54
CA LEU A 9 21.90 -6.91 -34.84
C LEU A 9 20.72 -7.01 -35.83
N PRO A 10 19.58 -7.60 -35.45
CA PRO A 10 18.44 -7.73 -36.36
C PRO A 10 17.88 -6.35 -36.74
N GLN A 11 17.97 -6.02 -38.03
CA GLN A 11 17.41 -4.78 -38.60
C GLN A 11 15.88 -4.82 -38.55
N MET A 12 15.27 -3.79 -37.96
CA MET A 12 13.82 -3.63 -37.98
C MET A 12 13.39 -2.78 -39.18
N VAL A 13 12.52 -3.33 -40.02
CA VAL A 13 11.92 -2.62 -41.15
C VAL A 13 10.52 -2.16 -40.76
N THR A 14 10.22 -0.89 -40.99
CA THR A 14 8.91 -0.28 -40.70
C THR A 14 8.13 -0.04 -41.99
N THR A 15 6.86 -0.43 -42.04
CA THR A 15 5.98 -0.07 -43.16
C THR A 15 5.38 1.33 -42.96
N PRO A 16 5.34 2.21 -43.98
CA PRO A 16 4.75 3.54 -43.86
C PRO A 16 3.24 3.49 -43.62
N VAL A 17 2.74 4.33 -42.69
CA VAL A 17 1.31 4.44 -42.33
C VAL A 17 0.81 5.86 -42.61
N LYS A 18 -0.43 5.98 -43.10
CA LYS A 18 -1.14 7.26 -43.22
C LYS A 18 -2.06 7.47 -42.01
N GLY A 19 -1.84 8.52 -41.23
CA GLY A 19 -2.68 8.91 -40.08
C GLY A 19 -2.13 8.54 -38.70
N ALA A 20 -2.90 8.80 -37.64
CA ALA A 20 -2.52 8.50 -36.26
C ALA A 20 -2.53 6.98 -35.98
N LEU A 21 -1.42 6.46 -35.45
CA LEU A 21 -1.19 5.05 -35.24
C LEU A 21 -2.00 4.51 -34.04
N ARG A 22 -2.78 3.44 -34.23
CA ARG A 22 -3.54 2.79 -33.14
C ARG A 22 -2.87 1.53 -32.61
N ALA A 23 -2.14 0.83 -33.46
CA ALA A 23 -1.49 -0.43 -33.11
C ALA A 23 -0.17 -0.64 -33.89
N ILE A 24 0.74 -1.39 -33.28
CA ILE A 24 1.97 -1.90 -33.85
C ILE A 24 1.92 -3.42 -33.77
N VAL A 25 2.23 -4.12 -34.85
CA VAL A 25 2.45 -5.57 -34.88
C VAL A 25 3.92 -5.84 -35.12
N LEU A 26 4.60 -6.46 -34.16
CA LEU A 26 5.95 -7.01 -34.33
C LEU A 26 5.85 -8.43 -34.90
N TRP A 27 6.22 -8.59 -36.17
CA TRP A 27 6.40 -9.87 -36.83
C TRP A 27 7.79 -10.42 -36.55
N LEU A 28 7.85 -11.51 -35.79
CA LEU A 28 9.06 -12.29 -35.55
C LEU A 28 9.20 -13.33 -36.67
N ASP A 29 10.01 -12.99 -37.67
CA ASP A 29 10.32 -13.91 -38.77
C ASP A 29 11.45 -14.84 -38.34
N CYS A 30 11.15 -16.12 -38.17
CA CYS A 30 12.10 -17.13 -37.67
C CYS A 30 12.39 -18.17 -38.76
N PRO A 31 13.26 -17.86 -39.74
CA PRO A 31 13.47 -18.75 -40.86
C PRO A 31 14.16 -20.05 -40.41
N THR A 32 13.51 -21.19 -40.63
CA THR A 32 14.13 -22.50 -40.41
C THR A 32 15.00 -22.87 -41.61
N ALA A 33 16.26 -23.28 -41.36
CA ALA A 33 17.30 -23.49 -42.36
C ALA A 33 17.11 -24.69 -43.34
N ILE A 34 15.88 -25.17 -43.55
CA ILE A 34 15.63 -26.37 -44.37
C ILE A 34 14.47 -26.11 -45.36
N GLY A 35 14.81 -25.97 -46.64
CA GLY A 35 13.87 -25.97 -47.78
C GLY A 35 13.55 -24.60 -48.39
N PRO A 36 12.98 -24.57 -49.62
CA PRO A 36 12.53 -23.32 -50.25
C PRO A 36 11.50 -22.66 -49.35
N GLN A 37 11.83 -21.47 -48.86
CA GLN A 37 10.93 -20.73 -47.99
C GLN A 37 9.79 -20.16 -48.82
N PRO A 38 8.53 -20.35 -48.40
CA PRO A 38 7.43 -19.58 -48.99
C PRO A 38 7.71 -18.10 -48.79
N ASP A 39 7.24 -17.28 -49.72
CA ASP A 39 7.30 -15.82 -49.60
C ASP A 39 6.49 -15.37 -48.37
N THR A 40 7.17 -15.21 -47.23
CA THR A 40 6.57 -14.79 -45.96
C THR A 40 6.34 -13.28 -45.90
N ALA A 41 6.79 -12.51 -46.90
CA ALA A 41 6.63 -11.05 -46.95
C ALA A 41 5.18 -10.63 -47.24
N ALA A 42 4.43 -11.47 -47.95
CA ALA A 42 3.04 -11.20 -48.34
C ALA A 42 2.11 -10.95 -47.14
N LEU A 43 2.37 -11.58 -45.99
CA LEU A 43 1.52 -11.45 -44.80
C LEU A 43 1.74 -10.13 -44.03
N PRO A 44 2.96 -9.75 -43.63
CA PRO A 44 3.27 -8.42 -43.10
C PRO A 44 2.76 -7.28 -43.98
N GLU A 45 2.94 -7.36 -45.31
CA GLU A 45 2.43 -6.36 -46.26
C GLU A 45 0.90 -6.28 -46.25
N ALA A 46 0.23 -7.43 -46.29
CA ALA A 46 -1.23 -7.49 -46.23
C ALA A 46 -1.78 -6.92 -44.91
N ILE A 47 -1.07 -7.08 -43.79
CA ILE A 47 -1.45 -6.49 -42.50
C ILE A 47 -1.29 -4.97 -42.53
N ALA A 48 -0.15 -4.48 -43.01
CA ALA A 48 0.14 -3.05 -43.09
C ALA A 48 -0.81 -2.29 -44.03
N SER A 49 -1.39 -2.97 -45.02
CA SER A 49 -2.39 -2.38 -45.93
C SER A 49 -3.70 -1.95 -45.24
N GLY A 50 -3.99 -2.42 -44.02
CA GLY A 50 -5.16 -2.02 -43.24
C GLY A 50 -4.86 -0.84 -42.31
N GLY A 51 -5.43 0.32 -42.61
CA GLY A 51 -5.11 1.61 -41.97
C GLY A 51 -5.02 1.66 -40.44
N ASN A 52 -4.26 2.65 -39.97
CA ASN A 52 -3.90 2.98 -38.56
C ASN A 52 -3.12 1.88 -37.80
N LEU A 53 -2.42 1.00 -38.50
CA LEU A 53 -1.56 -0.03 -37.92
C LEU A 53 -0.20 -0.05 -38.63
N ALA A 54 0.88 -0.19 -37.86
CA ALA A 54 2.23 -0.39 -38.40
C ALA A 54 2.67 -1.84 -38.18
N VAL A 55 3.42 -2.38 -39.12
CA VAL A 55 4.11 -3.67 -38.96
C VAL A 55 5.59 -3.41 -38.85
N LEU A 56 6.19 -4.00 -37.82
CA LEU A 56 7.63 -4.05 -37.61
C LEU A 56 8.05 -5.49 -37.87
N THR A 57 8.98 -5.70 -38.79
CA THR A 57 9.53 -7.03 -39.03
C THR A 57 10.89 -7.14 -38.38
N ALA A 58 11.11 -8.21 -37.61
CA ALA A 58 12.41 -8.59 -37.08
C ALA A 58 12.72 -10.03 -37.48
N THR A 59 13.77 -10.22 -38.26
CA THR A 59 14.29 -11.54 -38.57
C THR A 59 15.13 -12.04 -37.39
N VAL A 60 14.75 -13.18 -36.83
CA VAL A 60 15.37 -13.78 -35.65
C VAL A 60 16.08 -15.06 -36.07
N MET A 61 17.39 -15.10 -35.88
CA MET A 61 18.28 -16.16 -36.36
C MET A 61 19.27 -16.58 -35.27
N GLY A 62 19.61 -17.86 -35.21
CA GLY A 62 20.62 -18.29 -34.24
C GLY A 62 20.98 -19.76 -34.35
N PRO A 63 22.13 -20.18 -33.81
CA PRO A 63 22.54 -21.58 -33.78
C PRO A 63 21.67 -22.45 -32.86
N GLY A 64 20.77 -21.85 -32.08
CA GLY A 64 19.84 -22.53 -31.18
C GLY A 64 18.77 -21.60 -30.61
N LEU A 65 17.81 -22.19 -29.90
CA LEU A 65 16.61 -21.48 -29.43
C LEU A 65 16.92 -20.32 -28.47
N ASP A 66 17.89 -20.46 -27.56
CA ASP A 66 18.24 -19.39 -26.61
C ASP A 66 18.77 -18.14 -27.30
N THR A 67 19.55 -18.30 -28.38
CA THR A 67 20.00 -17.17 -29.20
C THR A 67 18.82 -16.49 -29.89
N MET A 68 17.91 -17.29 -30.48
CA MET A 68 16.69 -16.77 -31.11
C MET A 68 15.81 -16.00 -30.10
N ILE A 69 15.63 -16.53 -28.88
CA ILE A 69 14.86 -15.85 -27.82
C ILE A 69 15.54 -14.53 -27.42
N SER A 70 16.87 -14.52 -27.32
CA SER A 70 17.63 -13.31 -26.96
C SER A 70 17.47 -12.21 -28.01
N GLU A 71 17.51 -12.57 -29.29
CA GLU A 71 17.25 -11.64 -30.39
C GLU A 71 15.80 -11.13 -30.41
N ALA A 72 14.84 -12.03 -30.16
CA ALA A 72 13.42 -11.68 -30.08
C ALA A 72 13.13 -10.71 -28.91
N LEU A 73 13.78 -10.89 -27.75
CA LEU A 73 13.71 -9.97 -26.61
C LEU A 73 14.25 -8.58 -26.99
N ALA A 74 15.39 -8.52 -27.67
CA ALA A 74 15.97 -7.26 -28.14
C ALA A 74 15.06 -6.54 -29.15
N ALA A 75 14.41 -7.29 -30.05
CA ALA A 75 13.43 -6.74 -31.00
C ALA A 75 12.16 -6.24 -30.29
N LEU A 76 11.69 -6.96 -29.26
CA LEU A 76 10.55 -6.58 -28.45
C LEU A 76 10.79 -5.24 -27.73
N ASP A 77 11.97 -5.03 -27.15
CA ASP A 77 12.28 -3.79 -26.45
C ASP A 77 12.30 -2.56 -27.37
N ARG A 78 12.80 -2.72 -28.60
CA ARG A 78 12.71 -1.65 -29.62
C ARG A 78 11.27 -1.38 -30.04
N ALA A 79 10.48 -2.43 -30.26
CA ALA A 79 9.07 -2.28 -30.61
C ALA A 79 8.26 -1.61 -29.48
N ARG A 80 8.59 -1.89 -28.20
CA ARG A 80 8.00 -1.22 -27.04
C ARG A 80 8.34 0.27 -26.99
N GLN A 81 9.59 0.64 -27.26
CA GLN A 81 9.98 2.03 -27.32
C GLN A 81 9.15 2.78 -28.37
N GLN A 82 9.04 2.24 -29.58
CA GLN A 82 8.26 2.84 -30.65
C GLN A 82 6.75 2.90 -30.33
N ALA A 83 6.21 1.88 -29.67
CA ALA A 83 4.82 1.87 -29.21
C ALA A 83 4.56 2.97 -28.17
N ARG A 84 5.49 3.20 -27.23
CA ARG A 84 5.40 4.28 -26.25
C ARG A 84 5.46 5.66 -26.90
N GLU A 85 6.38 5.87 -27.82
CA GLU A 85 6.55 7.14 -28.53
C GLU A 85 5.33 7.51 -29.39
N SER A 86 4.66 6.51 -29.95
CA SER A 86 3.46 6.69 -30.79
C SER A 86 2.12 6.60 -30.04
N GLY A 87 2.12 6.19 -28.77
CA GLY A 87 0.91 5.86 -28.00
C GLY A 87 0.14 4.65 -28.53
N ALA A 88 0.74 3.85 -29.40
CA ALA A 88 0.11 2.72 -30.05
C ALA A 88 0.15 1.45 -29.19
N ARG A 89 -0.85 0.57 -29.36
CA ARG A 89 -0.87 -0.74 -28.72
C ARG A 89 0.08 -1.72 -29.42
N LEU A 90 0.91 -2.45 -28.67
CA LEU A 90 1.84 -3.42 -29.23
C LEU A 90 1.26 -4.83 -29.27
N TYR A 91 1.39 -5.50 -30.41
CA TYR A 91 1.02 -6.88 -30.65
C TYR A 91 2.20 -7.65 -31.22
N LEU A 92 2.31 -8.95 -30.92
CA LEU A 92 3.33 -9.82 -31.52
C LEU A 92 2.69 -10.81 -32.47
N MET A 93 3.43 -11.22 -33.49
CA MET A 93 3.00 -12.25 -34.43
C MET A 93 4.17 -13.16 -34.79
N ALA A 94 3.91 -14.47 -34.86
CA ALA A 94 4.87 -15.45 -35.37
C ALA A 94 4.13 -16.64 -36.00
N ALA A 95 4.86 -17.42 -36.80
CA ALA A 95 4.34 -18.63 -37.42
C ALA A 95 5.25 -19.83 -37.17
N SER A 96 4.68 -21.04 -37.26
CA SER A 96 5.41 -22.30 -37.16
C SER A 96 6.32 -22.34 -35.91
N VAL A 97 7.62 -22.62 -36.06
CA VAL A 97 8.62 -22.67 -34.98
C VAL A 97 8.80 -21.31 -34.30
N GLY A 98 8.56 -20.20 -35.00
CA GLY A 98 8.58 -18.87 -34.40
C GLY A 98 7.57 -18.70 -33.26
N ALA A 99 6.51 -19.52 -33.22
CA ALA A 99 5.57 -19.54 -32.10
C ALA A 99 6.25 -19.96 -30.78
N VAL A 100 7.22 -20.87 -30.82
CA VAL A 100 7.99 -21.29 -29.63
C VAL A 100 8.81 -20.11 -29.10
N VAL A 101 9.51 -19.41 -30.00
CA VAL A 101 10.32 -18.24 -29.66
C VAL A 101 9.44 -17.11 -29.12
N LEU A 102 8.33 -16.80 -29.80
CA LEU A 102 7.40 -15.75 -29.39
C LEU A 102 6.81 -16.03 -28.01
N LEU A 103 6.31 -17.25 -27.79
CA LEU A 103 5.72 -17.62 -26.51
C LEU A 103 6.77 -17.57 -25.39
N GLU A 104 7.97 -18.11 -25.58
CA GLU A 104 9.01 -17.99 -24.55
C GLU A 104 9.45 -16.54 -24.30
N THR A 105 9.48 -15.70 -25.34
CA THR A 105 9.73 -14.25 -25.23
C THR A 105 8.67 -13.57 -24.36
N LEU A 106 7.39 -13.87 -24.60
CA LEU A 106 6.27 -13.34 -23.80
C LEU A 106 6.29 -13.86 -22.37
N ARG A 107 6.72 -15.10 -22.15
CA ARG A 107 6.84 -15.70 -20.83
C ARG A 107 7.88 -14.97 -19.97
N ARG A 108 9.03 -14.63 -20.59
CA ARG A 108 10.11 -13.87 -19.94
C ARG A 108 9.80 -12.38 -19.79
N SER A 109 9.01 -11.81 -20.70
CA SER A 109 8.76 -10.37 -20.73
C SER A 109 7.34 -10.03 -21.24
N PRO A 110 6.28 -10.23 -20.45
CA PRO A 110 4.90 -10.03 -20.90
C PRO A 110 4.43 -8.56 -20.92
N ALA A 111 5.11 -7.67 -20.18
CA ALA A 111 4.64 -6.30 -19.95
C ALA A 111 4.54 -5.46 -21.25
N GLY A 112 3.51 -4.63 -21.35
CA GLY A 112 3.34 -3.71 -22.48
C GLY A 112 2.90 -4.36 -23.80
N VAL A 113 2.57 -5.65 -23.80
CA VAL A 113 2.00 -6.36 -24.95
C VAL A 113 0.49 -6.49 -24.79
N SER A 114 -0.27 -6.07 -25.81
CA SER A 114 -1.75 -6.12 -25.83
C SER A 114 -2.31 -7.43 -26.39
N GLY A 115 -1.55 -8.14 -27.22
CA GLY A 115 -1.95 -9.42 -27.78
C GLY A 115 -0.87 -10.10 -28.62
N ALA A 116 -1.13 -11.36 -28.97
CA ALA A 116 -0.27 -12.18 -29.81
C ALA A 116 -1.09 -12.95 -30.85
N ALA A 117 -0.53 -13.14 -32.04
CA ALA A 117 -1.09 -13.96 -33.10
C ALA A 117 -0.12 -15.08 -33.51
N LEU A 118 -0.62 -16.31 -33.52
CA LEU A 118 0.11 -17.52 -33.83
C LEU A 118 -0.48 -18.17 -35.07
N ILE A 119 0.33 -18.34 -36.12
CA ILE A 119 -0.11 -18.90 -37.42
C ILE A 119 0.52 -20.28 -37.63
N ASN A 120 -0.29 -21.33 -37.76
CA ASN A 120 0.14 -22.73 -37.75
C ASN A 120 1.24 -23.00 -36.71
N PRO A 121 1.01 -22.67 -35.42
CA PRO A 121 2.09 -22.71 -34.44
C PRO A 121 2.53 -24.13 -34.11
N ILE A 122 3.84 -24.29 -33.94
CA ILE A 122 4.40 -25.45 -33.26
C ILE A 122 4.24 -25.24 -31.75
N LEU A 123 3.35 -26.02 -31.14
CA LEU A 123 2.99 -25.89 -29.72
C LEU A 123 3.46 -27.07 -28.87
N ASP A 124 3.72 -28.22 -29.46
CA ASP A 124 4.21 -29.41 -28.76
C ASP A 124 5.59 -29.78 -29.27
N THR A 125 6.59 -29.55 -28.42
CA THR A 125 7.98 -29.99 -28.63
C THR A 125 8.40 -30.98 -27.54
N GLY A 126 7.45 -31.67 -26.89
CA GLY A 126 7.73 -32.75 -25.93
C GLY A 126 8.42 -33.96 -26.60
N PRO A 127 8.68 -35.07 -25.87
CA PRO A 127 9.41 -36.23 -26.40
C PRO A 127 8.88 -36.82 -27.71
N PHE A 128 7.58 -36.65 -27.99
CA PHE A 128 6.90 -37.09 -29.22
C PHE A 128 6.43 -35.93 -30.10
N GLY A 129 6.89 -34.71 -29.80
CA GLY A 129 6.52 -33.48 -30.50
C GLY A 129 7.43 -33.14 -31.68
N PHE A 130 7.23 -31.97 -32.26
CA PHE A 130 8.00 -31.50 -33.43
C PHE A 130 9.49 -31.31 -33.11
N ARG A 131 10.36 -31.58 -34.09
CA ARG A 131 11.83 -31.50 -34.00
C ARG A 131 12.44 -30.90 -35.25
N ASN A 132 13.51 -30.12 -35.09
CA ASN A 132 14.34 -29.62 -36.18
C ASN A 132 15.74 -29.24 -35.69
N ALA A 133 16.54 -28.58 -36.55
CA ALA A 133 17.89 -28.14 -36.20
C ALA A 133 17.96 -27.17 -35.00
N ALA A 134 16.88 -26.42 -34.70
CA ALA A 134 16.80 -25.49 -33.57
C ALA A 134 16.19 -26.12 -32.30
N ILE A 135 15.45 -27.22 -32.45
CA ILE A 135 14.75 -27.96 -31.38
C ILE A 135 15.26 -29.41 -31.42
N THR A 136 16.37 -29.66 -30.72
CA THR A 136 17.09 -30.94 -30.67
C THR A 136 16.65 -31.83 -29.49
N ASP A 137 17.07 -33.10 -29.46
CA ASP A 137 16.72 -34.06 -28.41
C ASP A 137 17.19 -33.67 -27.00
N GLY A 138 18.19 -32.79 -26.90
CA GLY A 138 18.69 -32.22 -25.63
C GLY A 138 17.93 -30.98 -25.13
N SER A 139 16.95 -30.46 -25.89
CA SER A 139 16.25 -29.21 -25.55
C SER A 139 15.30 -29.33 -24.34
N GLY A 140 15.09 -30.55 -23.84
CA GLY A 140 14.28 -30.84 -22.64
C GLY A 140 12.77 -30.55 -22.81
N PRO A 141 11.92 -31.10 -21.91
CA PRO A 141 10.48 -30.81 -21.88
C PRO A 141 10.14 -29.35 -21.51
N SER A 142 11.10 -28.57 -21.03
CA SER A 142 10.97 -27.16 -20.64
C SER A 142 10.76 -26.19 -21.81
N VAL A 143 11.04 -26.62 -23.04
CA VAL A 143 10.93 -25.79 -24.25
C VAL A 143 9.55 -25.92 -24.93
N SER A 144 8.77 -26.96 -24.60
CA SER A 144 7.46 -27.18 -25.22
C SER A 144 6.46 -26.11 -24.75
N PRO A 145 5.91 -25.27 -25.66
CA PRO A 145 4.90 -24.29 -25.27
C PRO A 145 3.72 -24.93 -24.54
N MET A 146 3.26 -26.09 -24.99
CA MET A 146 2.18 -26.86 -24.37
C MET A 146 2.44 -27.11 -22.89
N SER A 147 3.62 -27.62 -22.55
CA SER A 147 3.98 -27.94 -21.17
C SER A 147 4.29 -26.71 -20.35
N ALA A 148 5.02 -25.75 -20.92
CA ALA A 148 5.44 -24.54 -20.22
C ALA A 148 4.24 -23.67 -19.83
N TRP A 149 3.31 -23.44 -20.77
CA TRP A 149 2.19 -22.54 -20.54
C TRP A 149 1.03 -23.16 -19.77
N GLN A 150 0.83 -24.49 -19.85
CA GLN A 150 -0.21 -25.15 -19.04
C GLN A 150 0.09 -25.11 -17.53
N ASN A 151 1.36 -25.09 -17.15
CA ASN A 151 1.80 -25.02 -15.75
C ASN A 151 1.95 -23.58 -15.23
N GLU A 152 1.81 -22.56 -16.08
CA GLU A 152 1.84 -21.17 -15.64
C GLU A 152 0.51 -20.72 -15.04
N GLU A 153 0.60 -19.96 -13.95
CA GLU A 153 -0.54 -19.27 -13.32
C GLU A 153 -1.32 -18.44 -14.36
N PRO A 154 -2.65 -18.59 -14.46
CA PRO A 154 -3.48 -17.81 -15.39
C PRO A 154 -3.31 -16.28 -15.27
N ALA A 155 -2.81 -15.78 -14.12
CA ALA A 155 -2.49 -14.38 -13.88
C ALA A 155 -1.32 -13.85 -14.74
N SER A 156 -0.40 -14.70 -15.23
CA SER A 156 0.69 -14.28 -16.13
C SER A 156 0.19 -13.95 -17.55
N ARG A 157 -1.06 -14.32 -17.89
CA ARG A 157 -1.66 -14.25 -19.23
C ARG A 157 -2.48 -12.97 -19.41
N SER A 158 -1.81 -11.81 -19.34
CA SER A 158 -2.46 -10.49 -19.41
C SER A 158 -2.89 -10.06 -20.83
N PHE A 159 -2.44 -10.76 -21.87
CA PHE A 159 -2.64 -10.41 -23.28
C PHE A 159 -3.64 -11.34 -24.01
N LYS A 160 -4.19 -10.87 -25.13
CA LYS A 160 -5.09 -11.66 -25.99
C LYS A 160 -4.29 -12.60 -26.91
N LEU A 161 -4.77 -13.81 -27.15
CA LEU A 161 -4.15 -14.78 -28.06
C LEU A 161 -5.08 -15.12 -29.23
N LEU A 162 -4.56 -14.99 -30.46
CA LEU A 162 -5.18 -15.53 -31.66
C LEU A 162 -4.35 -16.70 -32.16
N ILE A 163 -4.98 -17.84 -32.39
CA ILE A 163 -4.38 -18.98 -33.09
C ILE A 163 -5.14 -19.17 -34.40
N VAL A 164 -4.42 -19.16 -35.51
CA VAL A 164 -4.94 -19.51 -36.84
C VAL A 164 -4.27 -20.81 -37.27
N GLN A 165 -5.08 -21.85 -37.50
CA GLN A 165 -4.58 -23.21 -37.65
C GLN A 165 -5.20 -23.91 -38.86
N GLY A 166 -4.38 -24.49 -39.74
CA GLY A 166 -4.83 -25.35 -40.83
C GLY A 166 -5.26 -26.72 -40.34
N ARG A 167 -6.40 -27.22 -40.82
CA ARG A 167 -6.93 -28.55 -40.45
C ARG A 167 -6.20 -29.71 -41.14
N ALA A 168 -5.53 -29.46 -42.25
CA ALA A 168 -4.79 -30.47 -43.01
C ALA A 168 -3.27 -30.42 -42.76
N ASP A 169 -2.83 -29.61 -41.78
CA ASP A 169 -1.42 -29.50 -41.42
C ASP A 169 -0.96 -30.74 -40.62
N GLN A 170 -0.05 -31.52 -41.22
CA GLN A 170 0.55 -32.70 -40.59
C GLN A 170 1.79 -32.37 -39.74
N VAL A 171 2.35 -31.16 -39.89
CA VAL A 171 3.55 -30.70 -39.19
C VAL A 171 3.18 -29.99 -37.89
N ALA A 172 2.15 -29.15 -37.92
CA ALA A 172 1.57 -28.48 -36.76
C ALA A 172 0.13 -29.01 -36.55
N PRO A 173 -0.10 -30.09 -35.78
CA PRO A 173 -1.40 -30.74 -35.72
C PRO A 173 -2.48 -29.86 -35.08
N ALA A 174 -3.66 -29.78 -35.72
CA ALA A 174 -4.78 -28.98 -35.19
C ALA A 174 -5.23 -29.40 -33.78
N ASN A 175 -5.07 -30.67 -33.42
CA ASN A 175 -5.36 -31.15 -32.06
C ASN A 175 -4.46 -30.49 -31.01
N ALA A 176 -3.18 -30.24 -31.32
CA ALA A 176 -2.29 -29.52 -30.40
C ALA A 176 -2.79 -28.09 -30.18
N ALA A 177 -3.21 -27.39 -31.23
CA ALA A 177 -3.80 -26.06 -31.10
C ALA A 177 -5.09 -26.04 -30.26
N ARG A 178 -5.96 -27.04 -30.41
CA ARG A 178 -7.17 -27.18 -29.57
C ARG A 178 -6.84 -27.38 -28.09
N ARG A 179 -5.98 -28.36 -27.79
CA ARG A 179 -5.56 -28.66 -26.41
C ARG A 179 -4.86 -27.46 -25.75
N PHE A 180 -4.00 -26.78 -26.50
CA PHE A 180 -3.36 -25.56 -26.02
C PHE A 180 -4.40 -24.49 -25.72
N ALA A 181 -5.40 -24.33 -26.59
CA ALA A 181 -6.44 -23.34 -26.43
C ALA A 181 -7.38 -23.63 -25.26
N GLU A 182 -7.73 -24.89 -25.03
CA GLU A 182 -8.49 -25.36 -23.88
C GLU A 182 -7.76 -25.02 -22.57
N GLY A 183 -6.45 -25.24 -22.52
CA GLY A 183 -5.61 -24.90 -21.37
C GLY A 183 -5.37 -23.40 -21.15
N TRP A 184 -5.68 -22.55 -22.13
CA TRP A 184 -5.43 -21.10 -22.05
C TRP A 184 -6.48 -20.36 -21.20
N GLY A 185 -7.72 -20.87 -21.13
CA GLY A 185 -8.85 -20.27 -20.42
C GLY A 185 -9.82 -19.48 -21.32
N THR A 186 -11.07 -19.29 -20.86
CA THR A 186 -12.14 -18.67 -21.68
C THR A 186 -11.96 -17.15 -21.82
N GLY A 187 -12.27 -16.57 -22.99
CA GLY A 187 -12.37 -15.10 -23.16
C GLY A 187 -11.10 -14.32 -23.53
N LYS A 188 -9.90 -14.91 -23.44
CA LYS A 188 -8.64 -14.31 -23.92
C LYS A 188 -8.00 -15.02 -25.11
N ILE A 189 -8.64 -16.06 -25.66
CA ILE A 189 -8.12 -16.83 -26.79
C ILE A 189 -9.15 -17.05 -27.90
N ARG A 190 -8.70 -16.89 -29.16
CA ARG A 190 -9.42 -17.33 -30.35
C ARG A 190 -8.65 -18.46 -30.98
N LEU A 191 -9.32 -19.56 -31.26
CA LEU A 191 -8.83 -20.54 -32.22
C LEU A 191 -9.67 -20.41 -33.50
N VAL A 192 -9.01 -20.17 -34.62
CA VAL A 192 -9.61 -20.15 -35.95
C VAL A 192 -9.01 -21.28 -36.76
N GLU A 193 -9.81 -22.32 -36.97
CA GLU A 193 -9.41 -23.45 -37.82
C GLU A 193 -9.84 -23.21 -39.27
N VAL A 194 -8.92 -23.48 -40.20
CA VAL A 194 -9.14 -23.28 -41.63
C VAL A 194 -9.08 -24.64 -42.35
N ALA A 195 -10.13 -24.95 -43.12
CA ALA A 195 -10.24 -26.22 -43.83
C ALA A 195 -9.25 -26.31 -44.99
N ASN A 196 -8.73 -27.52 -45.24
CA ASN A 196 -7.88 -27.87 -46.40
C ASN A 196 -6.55 -27.10 -46.52
N GLU A 197 -6.11 -26.42 -45.47
CA GLU A 197 -4.82 -25.74 -45.42
C GLU A 197 -3.75 -26.63 -44.79
N GLY A 198 -2.65 -26.85 -45.51
CA GLY A 198 -1.45 -27.55 -45.03
C GLY A 198 -0.38 -26.62 -44.43
N HIS A 199 0.80 -27.16 -44.16
CA HIS A 199 1.90 -26.42 -43.53
C HIS A 199 2.32 -25.19 -44.36
N LEU A 200 2.43 -24.03 -43.71
CA LEU A 200 2.74 -22.72 -44.30
C LEU A 200 1.76 -22.21 -45.38
N SER A 201 0.72 -22.96 -45.76
CA SER A 201 -0.27 -22.55 -46.78
C SER A 201 -1.04 -21.27 -46.39
N LEU A 202 -1.24 -21.07 -45.08
CA LEU A 202 -1.83 -19.85 -44.52
C LEU A 202 -1.00 -18.59 -44.76
N MET A 203 0.31 -18.73 -44.99
CA MET A 203 1.21 -17.62 -45.25
C MET A 203 1.39 -17.33 -46.75
N SER A 204 0.79 -18.15 -47.63
CA SER A 204 0.87 -17.92 -49.08
C SER A 204 0.15 -16.62 -49.49
N PRO A 205 0.55 -15.98 -50.61
CA PRO A 205 -0.09 -14.77 -51.11
C PRO A 205 -1.62 -14.89 -51.25
N GLY A 206 -2.13 -16.05 -51.66
CA GLY A 206 -3.58 -16.30 -51.80
C GLY A 206 -4.35 -16.30 -50.46
N ASN A 207 -3.67 -16.58 -49.35
CA ASN A 207 -4.25 -16.67 -48.01
C ASN A 207 -3.87 -15.49 -47.10
N ALA A 208 -2.81 -14.76 -47.43
CA ALA A 208 -2.27 -13.67 -46.64
C ALA A 208 -3.34 -12.62 -46.28
N GLY A 209 -4.21 -12.24 -47.23
CA GLY A 209 -5.29 -11.29 -46.97
C GLY A 209 -6.31 -11.76 -45.92
N ARG A 210 -6.63 -13.07 -45.90
CA ARG A 210 -7.56 -13.67 -44.94
C ARG A 210 -6.95 -13.71 -43.54
N VAL A 211 -5.68 -14.10 -43.42
CA VAL A 211 -4.96 -14.13 -42.13
C VAL A 211 -4.74 -12.70 -41.62
N ALA A 212 -4.34 -11.78 -42.49
CA ALA A 212 -4.17 -10.36 -42.18
C ALA A 212 -5.47 -9.73 -41.66
N ALA A 213 -6.63 -10.12 -42.19
CA ALA A 213 -7.92 -9.67 -41.66
C ALA A 213 -8.16 -10.13 -40.21
N LEU A 214 -7.78 -11.35 -39.85
CA LEU A 214 -7.90 -11.87 -38.48
C LEU A 214 -6.94 -11.15 -37.52
N VAL A 215 -5.70 -10.90 -37.94
CA VAL A 215 -4.71 -10.16 -37.14
C VAL A 215 -5.15 -8.70 -36.95
N ARG A 216 -5.69 -8.06 -37.99
CA ARG A 216 -6.28 -6.72 -37.86
C ARG A 216 -7.50 -6.71 -36.95
N ASP A 217 -8.35 -7.73 -36.99
CA ASP A 217 -9.49 -7.86 -36.05
C ASP A 217 -8.99 -7.96 -34.60
N LEU A 218 -7.93 -8.71 -34.34
CA LEU A 218 -7.27 -8.76 -33.02
C LEU A 218 -6.70 -7.39 -32.60
N ALA A 219 -6.04 -6.68 -33.53
CA ALA A 219 -5.27 -5.48 -33.24
C ALA A 219 -6.11 -4.19 -33.19
N LEU A 220 -7.13 -4.08 -34.05
CA LEU A 220 -7.89 -2.85 -34.27
C LEU A 220 -9.31 -2.90 -33.72
N ARG A 221 -9.88 -4.10 -33.50
CA ARG A 221 -11.23 -4.23 -32.94
C ARG A 221 -11.13 -4.72 -31.50
N ALA A 222 -11.78 -4.00 -30.59
CA ALA A 222 -12.15 -4.58 -29.32
C ALA A 222 -13.06 -5.78 -29.64
N TRP A 223 -12.71 -6.98 -29.17
CA TRP A 223 -13.64 -8.10 -29.18
C TRP A 223 -14.94 -7.66 -28.52
N ARG A 224 -15.97 -7.42 -29.32
CA ARG A 224 -17.30 -7.07 -28.84
C ARG A 224 -18.16 -8.33 -28.83
N PRO A 225 -19.02 -8.51 -27.81
CA PRO A 225 -20.08 -9.51 -27.86
C PRO A 225 -20.89 -9.37 -29.16
N LYS A 226 -21.19 -10.49 -29.83
CA LYS A 226 -21.99 -10.53 -31.08
C LYS A 226 -23.43 -10.01 -30.89
N THR A 227 -23.91 -9.92 -29.66
CA THR A 227 -25.25 -9.47 -29.27
C THR A 227 -25.13 -8.52 -28.07
N THR A 228 -25.90 -7.43 -28.07
CA THR A 228 -25.98 -6.50 -26.93
C THR A 228 -27.41 -6.42 -26.44
N TYR A 229 -27.57 -6.33 -25.12
CA TYR A 229 -28.85 -6.06 -24.46
C TYR A 229 -29.13 -4.55 -24.38
N LEU A 230 -28.11 -3.70 -24.59
CA LEU A 230 -28.25 -2.26 -24.53
C LEU A 230 -29.05 -1.73 -25.74
N PRO A 231 -29.85 -0.67 -25.56
CA PRO A 231 -30.46 0.02 -26.68
C PRO A 231 -29.42 0.49 -27.71
N LYS A 232 -29.84 0.58 -28.98
CA LYS A 232 -28.96 0.96 -30.08
C LYS A 232 -28.28 2.31 -29.81
N GLY A 233 -26.98 2.39 -30.11
CA GLY A 233 -26.20 3.62 -29.97
C GLY A 233 -25.80 3.98 -28.54
N THR A 234 -26.04 3.10 -27.57
CA THR A 234 -25.70 3.37 -26.16
C THR A 234 -24.58 2.50 -25.61
N SER A 235 -23.83 3.06 -24.66
CA SER A 235 -22.79 2.40 -23.89
C SER A 235 -23.17 2.38 -22.41
N LEU A 236 -22.43 1.62 -21.62
CA LEU A 236 -22.64 1.48 -20.18
C LEU A 236 -21.35 1.81 -19.42
N LEU A 237 -21.45 2.55 -18.33
CA LEU A 237 -20.34 2.77 -17.39
C LEU A 237 -20.66 2.08 -16.06
N TYR A 238 -19.83 1.11 -15.69
CA TYR A 238 -19.83 0.52 -14.36
C TYR A 238 -18.88 1.29 -13.45
N GLY A 239 -19.39 1.82 -12.34
CA GLY A 239 -18.58 2.30 -11.23
C GLY A 239 -18.44 1.20 -10.19
N ILE A 240 -17.40 0.38 -10.31
CA ILE A 240 -17.34 -0.89 -9.57
C ILE A 240 -16.82 -0.75 -8.14
N GLY A 241 -16.26 0.41 -7.78
CA GLY A 241 -15.63 0.62 -6.48
C GLY A 241 -14.80 1.89 -6.42
N ALA A 242 -14.13 2.16 -5.31
CA ALA A 242 -14.30 1.47 -4.03
C ALA A 242 -15.40 2.13 -3.19
N GLN A 243 -16.05 1.37 -2.31
CA GLN A 243 -16.94 1.96 -1.31
C GLN A 243 -16.14 2.97 -0.47
N LYS A 244 -16.76 4.12 -0.18
CA LYS A 244 -16.13 5.27 0.51
C LYS A 244 -15.01 5.97 -0.28
N ALA A 245 -14.94 5.77 -1.60
CA ALA A 245 -14.00 6.48 -2.50
C ALA A 245 -14.66 7.59 -3.34
N GLY A 246 -15.75 8.20 -2.88
CA GLY A 246 -16.40 9.31 -3.60
C GLY A 246 -17.40 8.92 -4.68
N THR A 247 -17.84 7.65 -4.73
CA THR A 247 -18.78 7.16 -5.75
C THR A 247 -20.16 7.82 -5.70
N SER A 248 -20.63 8.28 -4.52
CA SER A 248 -21.88 9.07 -4.43
C SER A 248 -21.75 10.42 -5.11
N TRP A 249 -20.63 11.12 -4.88
CA TRP A 249 -20.35 12.39 -5.54
C TRP A 249 -20.29 12.21 -7.07
N LEU A 250 -19.64 11.14 -7.55
CA LEU A 250 -19.60 10.83 -8.99
C LEU A 250 -21.00 10.54 -9.54
N PHE A 251 -21.82 9.79 -8.80
CA PHE A 251 -23.20 9.50 -9.20
C PHE A 251 -24.00 10.78 -9.39
N ASP A 252 -23.92 11.73 -8.46
CA ASP A 252 -24.61 13.02 -8.56
C ASP A 252 -24.10 13.85 -9.74
N TYR A 253 -22.77 13.89 -9.94
CA TYR A 253 -22.16 14.59 -11.08
C TYR A 253 -22.66 14.04 -12.43
N LEU A 254 -22.75 12.71 -12.56
CA LEU A 254 -23.24 12.05 -13.76
C LEU A 254 -24.75 12.22 -13.93
N LYS A 255 -25.52 12.28 -12.83
CA LYS A 255 -26.97 12.50 -12.87
C LYS A 255 -27.33 13.84 -13.50
N ASP A 256 -26.51 14.86 -13.27
CA ASP A 256 -26.70 16.19 -13.85
C ASP A 256 -26.03 16.35 -15.23
N HIS A 257 -25.50 15.28 -15.82
CA HIS A 257 -24.73 15.35 -17.07
C HIS A 257 -25.61 15.08 -18.31
N PRO A 258 -25.59 15.94 -19.34
CA PRO A 258 -26.52 15.84 -20.48
C PRO A 258 -26.36 14.59 -21.35
N ASP A 259 -25.16 13.98 -21.39
CA ASP A 259 -24.92 12.74 -22.13
C ASP A 259 -25.23 11.46 -21.33
N CYS A 260 -25.57 11.59 -20.03
CA CYS A 260 -25.66 10.47 -19.11
C CYS A 260 -27.08 10.27 -18.62
N HIS A 261 -27.55 9.03 -18.67
CA HIS A 261 -28.74 8.61 -17.95
C HIS A 261 -28.36 7.73 -16.77
N VAL A 262 -28.72 8.22 -15.59
CA VAL A 262 -28.44 7.57 -14.31
C VAL A 262 -29.75 7.02 -13.76
N PRO A 263 -29.79 5.75 -13.31
CA PRO A 263 -31.01 5.16 -12.76
C PRO A 263 -31.48 5.87 -11.49
N GLU A 264 -32.77 5.72 -11.17
CA GLU A 264 -33.41 6.36 -10.00
C GLU A 264 -32.73 6.03 -8.67
N LEU A 265 -32.12 4.84 -8.58
CA LEU A 265 -31.38 4.38 -7.40
C LEU A 265 -29.90 4.21 -7.73
N LYS A 266 -29.06 4.66 -6.80
CA LYS A 266 -27.64 4.28 -6.74
C LYS A 266 -27.51 2.87 -6.17
N GLU A 267 -26.41 2.19 -6.48
CA GLU A 267 -26.09 0.87 -5.90
C GLU A 267 -27.17 -0.16 -6.24
N LEU A 268 -27.20 -0.57 -7.52
CA LEU A 268 -28.22 -1.49 -8.03
C LEU A 268 -28.06 -2.91 -7.52
N HIS A 269 -26.87 -3.27 -7.05
CA HIS A 269 -26.58 -4.59 -6.49
C HIS A 269 -27.08 -5.75 -7.35
N TYR A 270 -26.88 -5.68 -8.68
CA TYR A 270 -27.39 -6.72 -9.59
C TYR A 270 -26.46 -7.94 -9.60
N PHE A 271 -25.18 -7.71 -9.90
CA PHE A 271 -24.23 -8.81 -10.11
C PHE A 271 -23.74 -9.44 -8.81
N ASP A 272 -23.52 -8.66 -7.77
CA ASP A 272 -23.08 -9.13 -6.46
C ASP A 272 -24.18 -9.88 -5.69
N VAL A 273 -25.46 -9.52 -5.86
CA VAL A 273 -26.58 -10.33 -5.32
C VAL A 273 -26.76 -11.65 -6.07
N LEU A 274 -26.63 -11.66 -7.40
CA LEU A 274 -26.89 -12.86 -8.21
C LEU A 274 -25.70 -13.82 -8.33
N TYR A 275 -24.47 -13.31 -8.18
CA TYR A 275 -23.24 -14.07 -8.42
C TYR A 275 -22.19 -13.90 -7.31
N GLY A 276 -22.36 -12.96 -6.40
CA GLY A 276 -21.43 -12.74 -5.30
C GLY A 276 -21.78 -13.59 -4.07
N ASP A 277 -20.80 -13.73 -3.18
CA ASP A 277 -20.99 -14.39 -1.90
C ASP A 277 -21.69 -13.44 -0.90
N LYS A 278 -22.88 -13.84 -0.44
CA LYS A 278 -23.56 -13.29 0.76
C LYS A 278 -24.07 -11.84 0.66
N GLU A 279 -24.30 -11.30 -0.53
CA GLU A 279 -24.85 -9.94 -0.71
C GLU A 279 -26.40 -9.91 -0.84
N GLU A 280 -27.08 -11.06 -0.72
CA GLU A 280 -28.55 -11.19 -0.76
C GLU A 280 -29.27 -10.29 0.26
N ALA A 281 -28.58 -9.92 1.34
CA ALA A 281 -29.06 -9.00 2.35
C ALA A 281 -29.49 -7.63 1.76
N HIS A 282 -28.89 -7.18 0.66
CA HIS A 282 -29.29 -5.95 -0.01
C HIS A 282 -30.71 -6.04 -0.61
N ARG A 283 -31.01 -7.15 -1.30
CA ARG A 283 -32.35 -7.44 -1.83
C ARG A 283 -33.36 -7.59 -0.70
N ASP A 284 -33.00 -8.35 0.34
CA ASP A 284 -33.90 -8.66 1.44
C ASP A 284 -34.23 -7.41 2.26
N ARG A 285 -33.24 -6.53 2.51
CA ARG A 285 -33.46 -5.25 3.18
C ARG A 285 -34.44 -4.36 2.44
N GLN A 286 -34.36 -4.32 1.10
CA GLN A 286 -35.33 -3.55 0.30
C GLN A 286 -36.75 -4.12 0.38
N LEU A 287 -36.88 -5.44 0.40
CA LEU A 287 -38.17 -6.09 0.58
C LEU A 287 -38.78 -5.76 1.96
N ASP A 288 -37.94 -5.73 3.00
CA ASP A 288 -38.37 -5.35 4.34
C ASP A 288 -38.76 -3.87 4.42
N LEU A 289 -38.03 -2.96 3.77
CA LEU A 289 -38.42 -1.55 3.68
C LEU A 289 -39.79 -1.36 3.01
N ILE A 290 -40.10 -2.14 1.96
CA ILE A 290 -41.43 -2.13 1.34
C ILE A 290 -42.49 -2.58 2.34
N ARG A 291 -42.27 -3.73 3.02
CA ARG A 291 -43.21 -4.28 4.00
C ARG A 291 -43.47 -3.31 5.15
N GLU A 292 -42.41 -2.78 5.74
CA GLU A 292 -42.46 -1.81 6.83
C GLU A 292 -43.22 -0.53 6.41
N THR A 293 -42.96 -0.05 5.19
CA THR A 293 -43.61 1.16 4.68
C THR A 293 -45.10 0.94 4.45
N VAL A 294 -45.46 -0.14 3.74
CA VAL A 294 -46.86 -0.50 3.49
C VAL A 294 -47.64 -0.75 4.78
N ALA A 295 -47.01 -1.37 5.79
CA ALA A 295 -47.65 -1.64 7.08
C ALA A 295 -47.98 -0.37 7.89
N ARG A 296 -47.30 0.77 7.62
CA ARG A 296 -47.56 2.06 8.28
C ARG A 296 -48.69 2.87 7.62
N LEU A 297 -49.07 2.53 6.38
CA LEU A 297 -50.09 3.26 5.63
C LEU A 297 -51.49 2.87 6.12
N SER A 298 -52.35 3.87 6.35
CA SER A 298 -53.75 3.65 6.71
C SER A 298 -54.65 4.70 6.06
N PRO A 299 -55.77 4.33 5.41
CA PRO A 299 -56.69 5.31 4.85
C PRO A 299 -57.37 6.19 5.92
N PRO A 300 -57.74 7.44 5.59
CA PRO A 300 -57.53 8.11 4.30
C PRO A 300 -56.07 8.53 4.08
N PHE A 301 -55.59 8.45 2.84
CA PHE A 301 -54.21 8.81 2.51
C PHE A 301 -54.00 10.31 2.39
N ASP A 302 -52.82 10.78 2.79
CA ASP A 302 -52.38 12.16 2.64
C ASP A 302 -51.20 12.32 1.65
N ALA A 303 -50.65 13.54 1.58
CA ALA A 303 -49.51 13.83 0.70
C ALA A 303 -48.20 13.16 1.14
N GLN A 304 -48.03 12.86 2.43
CA GLN A 304 -46.89 12.10 2.93
C GLN A 304 -47.02 10.63 2.53
N ASP A 305 -48.21 10.04 2.65
CA ASP A 305 -48.48 8.68 2.20
C ASP A 305 -48.23 8.52 0.70
N GLY A 306 -48.62 9.52 -0.11
CA GLY A 306 -48.32 9.56 -1.54
C GLY A 306 -46.81 9.46 -1.82
N ARG A 307 -45.96 10.20 -1.08
CA ARG A 307 -44.49 10.13 -1.22
C ARG A 307 -43.93 8.78 -0.80
N GLU A 308 -44.46 8.17 0.25
CA GLU A 308 -44.04 6.83 0.68
C GLU A 308 -44.42 5.76 -0.35
N LEU A 309 -45.61 5.88 -0.98
CA LEU A 309 -46.04 4.99 -2.07
C LEU A 309 -45.18 5.13 -3.33
N GLU A 310 -44.68 6.33 -3.66
CA GLU A 310 -43.71 6.53 -4.74
C GLU A 310 -42.39 5.81 -4.47
N LYS A 311 -41.90 5.81 -3.22
CA LYS A 311 -40.71 5.03 -2.83
C LYS A 311 -40.96 3.54 -2.98
N VAL A 312 -42.13 3.05 -2.53
CA VAL A 312 -42.53 1.64 -2.71
C VAL A 312 -42.56 1.25 -4.18
N ALA A 313 -43.12 2.09 -5.06
CA ALA A 313 -43.12 1.84 -6.50
C ALA A 313 -41.69 1.77 -7.07
N THR A 314 -40.80 2.65 -6.61
CA THR A 314 -39.38 2.67 -7.00
C THR A 314 -38.66 1.39 -6.59
N TRP A 315 -38.77 0.99 -5.32
CA TRP A 315 -38.16 -0.24 -4.81
C TRP A 315 -38.76 -1.49 -5.46
N ALA A 316 -40.06 -1.53 -5.70
CA ALA A 316 -40.71 -2.63 -6.40
C ALA A 316 -40.19 -2.76 -7.84
N ARG A 317 -39.96 -1.65 -8.54
CA ARG A 317 -39.35 -1.66 -9.88
C ARG A 317 -37.91 -2.17 -9.85
N HIS A 318 -37.14 -1.77 -8.85
CA HIS A 318 -35.75 -2.22 -8.66
C HIS A 318 -35.68 -3.71 -8.35
N LEU A 319 -36.50 -4.24 -7.44
CA LEU A 319 -36.53 -5.70 -7.14
C LEU A 319 -36.82 -6.58 -8.38
N ARG A 320 -37.51 -6.04 -9.39
CA ARG A 320 -37.77 -6.77 -10.64
C ARG A 320 -36.51 -7.11 -11.42
N ILE A 321 -35.38 -6.42 -11.20
CA ILE A 321 -34.14 -6.74 -11.92
C ILE A 321 -33.71 -8.19 -11.68
N TYR A 322 -33.99 -8.75 -10.50
CA TYR A 322 -33.61 -10.12 -10.11
C TYR A 322 -34.49 -11.22 -10.72
N ALA A 323 -35.62 -10.87 -11.35
CA ALA A 323 -36.64 -11.84 -11.75
C ALA A 323 -36.34 -12.59 -13.06
N ASP A 324 -35.31 -12.19 -13.81
CA ASP A 324 -34.94 -12.81 -15.10
C ASP A 324 -34.11 -14.10 -14.98
N GLY A 325 -33.66 -14.42 -13.76
CA GLY A 325 -32.71 -15.51 -13.53
C GLY A 325 -31.29 -15.19 -14.02
N PRO A 326 -30.32 -16.07 -13.77
CA PRO A 326 -28.93 -15.81 -14.12
C PRO A 326 -28.71 -15.70 -15.64
N ARG A 327 -27.90 -14.73 -16.06
CA ARG A 327 -27.36 -14.53 -17.42
C ARG A 327 -28.40 -14.05 -18.44
N VAL A 328 -29.54 -13.57 -17.96
CA VAL A 328 -30.57 -12.86 -18.75
C VAL A 328 -30.69 -11.44 -18.19
N PHE A 329 -30.31 -10.44 -18.99
CA PHE A 329 -30.15 -9.06 -18.52
C PHE A 329 -31.31 -8.14 -18.88
N ARG A 330 -32.45 -8.67 -19.32
CA ARG A 330 -33.52 -7.87 -19.94
C ARG A 330 -34.13 -6.87 -18.97
N ARG A 331 -34.53 -7.30 -17.77
CA ARG A 331 -35.13 -6.47 -16.71
C ARG A 331 -34.08 -5.57 -16.06
N TYR A 332 -32.84 -6.03 -15.93
CA TYR A 332 -31.72 -5.19 -15.51
C TYR A 332 -31.51 -4.01 -16.47
N VAL A 333 -31.41 -4.26 -17.77
CA VAL A 333 -31.26 -3.19 -18.76
C VAL A 333 -32.53 -2.34 -18.90
N GLN A 334 -33.72 -2.94 -18.78
CA GLN A 334 -34.98 -2.20 -18.77
C GLN A 334 -35.04 -1.23 -17.60
N TYR A 335 -34.54 -1.61 -16.43
CA TYR A 335 -34.44 -0.72 -15.27
C TYR A 335 -33.41 0.38 -15.51
N LEU A 336 -32.21 0.03 -16.00
CA LEU A 336 -31.15 0.98 -16.33
C LEU A 336 -31.56 2.04 -17.36
N SER A 337 -32.49 1.72 -18.26
CA SER A 337 -32.97 2.62 -19.31
C SER A 337 -34.33 3.24 -19.00
N HIS A 338 -34.86 3.02 -17.79
CA HIS A 338 -36.18 3.52 -17.42
C HIS A 338 -36.19 5.05 -17.32
N GLY A 339 -37.00 5.70 -18.15
CA GLY A 339 -37.07 7.17 -18.21
C GLY A 339 -36.01 7.81 -19.11
N ARG A 340 -35.11 7.02 -19.70
CA ARG A 340 -34.13 7.51 -20.67
C ARG A 340 -34.80 8.07 -21.91
N GLN A 341 -34.27 9.16 -22.42
CA GLN A 341 -34.57 9.69 -23.74
C GLN A 341 -33.42 9.29 -24.68
N ASP A 342 -32.58 10.26 -25.05
CA ASP A 342 -31.53 10.13 -26.07
C ASP A 342 -30.11 10.11 -25.50
N GLU A 343 -29.94 10.02 -24.18
CA GLU A 343 -28.64 9.98 -23.53
C GLU A 343 -27.83 8.76 -24.01
N LYS A 344 -26.54 8.99 -24.26
CA LYS A 344 -25.66 8.00 -24.90
C LYS A 344 -25.07 7.01 -23.91
N LEU A 345 -24.94 7.43 -22.65
CA LEU A 345 -24.29 6.65 -21.60
C LEU A 345 -25.31 6.25 -20.52
N LEU A 346 -25.47 4.96 -20.31
CA LEU A 346 -26.10 4.42 -19.10
C LEU A 346 -25.06 4.24 -18.00
N THR A 347 -25.47 4.30 -16.74
CA THR A 347 -24.54 4.10 -15.61
C THR A 347 -25.07 3.10 -14.60
N ASP A 348 -24.19 2.25 -14.07
CA ASP A 348 -24.42 1.47 -12.86
C ASP A 348 -23.25 1.70 -11.89
N ILE A 349 -23.48 2.53 -10.88
CA ILE A 349 -22.49 2.87 -9.86
C ILE A 349 -22.78 2.03 -8.61
N THR A 350 -22.17 0.86 -8.54
CA THR A 350 -22.30 -0.10 -7.44
C THR A 350 -20.91 -0.47 -6.91
N PRO A 351 -20.44 0.20 -5.84
CA PRO A 351 -19.06 0.06 -5.37
C PRO A 351 -18.70 -1.30 -4.77
N SER A 352 -19.69 -2.14 -4.48
CA SER A 352 -19.50 -3.51 -4.03
C SER A 352 -19.08 -4.44 -5.17
N TYR A 353 -19.26 -4.07 -6.45
CA TYR A 353 -18.81 -4.89 -7.57
C TYR A 353 -17.28 -5.16 -7.57
N MET A 354 -16.50 -4.39 -6.81
CA MET A 354 -15.09 -4.68 -6.58
C MET A 354 -14.82 -6.04 -5.90
N THR A 355 -15.82 -6.62 -5.23
CA THR A 355 -15.70 -7.95 -4.60
C THR A 355 -15.98 -9.10 -5.57
N LEU A 356 -16.38 -8.79 -6.81
CA LEU A 356 -16.68 -9.81 -7.82
C LEU A 356 -15.42 -10.54 -8.29
N ASP A 357 -15.62 -11.79 -8.69
CA ASP A 357 -14.59 -12.57 -9.38
C ASP A 357 -14.60 -12.30 -10.89
N ALA A 358 -13.60 -12.85 -11.56
CA ALA A 358 -13.41 -12.59 -12.96
C ALA A 358 -14.44 -13.29 -13.88
N GLU A 359 -15.08 -14.38 -13.44
CA GLU A 359 -16.23 -14.96 -14.17
C GLU A 359 -17.43 -14.00 -14.15
N THR A 360 -17.68 -13.36 -13.01
CA THR A 360 -18.76 -12.39 -12.89
C THR A 360 -18.48 -11.13 -13.68
N PHE A 361 -17.25 -10.59 -13.66
CA PHE A 361 -16.88 -9.48 -14.54
C PHE A 361 -17.06 -9.83 -16.03
N ARG A 362 -16.76 -11.06 -16.45
CA ARG A 362 -17.09 -11.52 -17.82
C ARG A 362 -18.59 -11.58 -18.09
N THR A 363 -19.38 -11.90 -17.07
CA THR A 363 -20.83 -11.86 -17.17
C THR A 363 -21.33 -10.42 -17.37
N MET A 364 -20.74 -9.45 -16.66
CA MET A 364 -21.01 -8.01 -16.88
C MET A 364 -20.66 -7.56 -18.30
N ASP A 365 -19.59 -8.10 -18.89
CA ASP A 365 -19.18 -7.80 -20.27
C ASP A 365 -20.22 -8.22 -21.32
N ARG A 366 -21.02 -9.26 -21.03
CA ARG A 366 -22.04 -9.78 -21.95
C ARG A 366 -23.27 -8.87 -22.08
N VAL A 367 -23.45 -7.90 -21.18
CA VAL A 367 -24.56 -6.94 -21.26
C VAL A 367 -24.44 -6.10 -22.54
N GLY A 368 -23.24 -5.66 -22.88
CA GLY A 368 -23.01 -4.80 -24.03
C GLY A 368 -21.68 -4.04 -23.98
N PRO A 369 -21.50 -3.00 -24.81
CA PRO A 369 -20.31 -2.15 -24.79
C PRO A 369 -20.20 -1.35 -23.48
N ALA A 370 -19.60 -1.97 -22.47
CA ALA A 370 -19.46 -1.41 -21.13
C ALA A 370 -18.02 -0.97 -20.80
N LYS A 371 -17.86 0.07 -20.00
CA LYS A 371 -16.57 0.52 -19.45
C LYS A 371 -16.60 0.36 -17.94
N PHE A 372 -15.43 0.10 -17.35
CA PHE A 372 -15.28 -0.21 -15.93
C PHE A 372 -14.40 0.86 -15.31
N LEU A 373 -14.99 1.68 -14.45
CA LEU A 373 -14.31 2.70 -13.67
C LEU A 373 -14.11 2.17 -12.25
N PHE A 374 -12.85 2.15 -11.81
CA PHE A 374 -12.49 1.81 -10.45
C PHE A 374 -11.77 2.99 -9.76
N ILE A 375 -12.42 3.53 -8.74
CA ILE A 375 -11.98 4.69 -7.97
C ILE A 375 -11.22 4.19 -6.74
N LEU A 376 -9.91 4.44 -6.71
CA LEU A 376 -9.01 4.03 -5.65
C LEU A 376 -8.90 5.15 -4.63
N ARG A 377 -9.07 4.84 -3.34
CA ARG A 377 -8.81 5.79 -2.22
C ARG A 377 -7.78 5.16 -1.30
N ASP A 378 -7.06 5.99 -0.53
CA ASP A 378 -6.13 5.49 0.48
C ASP A 378 -6.79 4.36 1.31
N PRO A 379 -6.20 3.15 1.38
CA PRO A 379 -6.80 2.01 2.03
C PRO A 379 -7.21 2.25 3.49
N VAL A 380 -6.40 2.97 4.26
CA VAL A 380 -6.66 3.30 5.66
C VAL A 380 -7.81 4.30 5.76
N ASP A 381 -7.75 5.40 5.02
CA ASP A 381 -8.82 6.41 5.00
C ASP A 381 -10.17 5.83 4.58
N ARG A 382 -10.15 4.94 3.58
CA ARG A 382 -11.35 4.25 3.08
C ARG A 382 -11.93 3.36 4.18
N LEU A 383 -11.10 2.55 4.84
CA LEU A 383 -11.55 1.66 5.90
C LEU A 383 -12.02 2.42 7.13
N TRP A 384 -11.31 3.49 7.52
CA TRP A 384 -11.74 4.37 8.62
C TRP A 384 -13.09 5.02 8.32
N SER A 385 -13.30 5.47 7.08
CA SER A 385 -14.59 6.01 6.66
C SER A 385 -15.72 4.96 6.68
N GLN A 386 -15.40 3.69 6.44
CA GLN A 386 -16.35 2.58 6.57
C GLN A 386 -16.71 2.34 8.04
N ILE A 387 -15.70 2.25 8.92
CA ILE A 387 -15.89 2.04 10.36
C ILE A 387 -16.78 3.12 10.97
N ARG A 388 -16.53 4.40 10.66
CA ARG A 388 -17.39 5.51 11.11
C ARG A 388 -18.85 5.35 10.67
N MET A 389 -19.05 4.88 9.45
CA MET A 389 -20.40 4.67 8.91
C MET A 389 -21.11 3.50 9.59
N ASP A 390 -20.41 2.39 9.81
CA ASP A 390 -20.97 1.21 10.47
C ASP A 390 -21.36 1.54 11.91
N VAL A 391 -20.48 2.21 12.66
CA VAL A 391 -20.77 2.66 14.03
C VAL A 391 -21.95 3.64 14.07
N ALA A 392 -22.05 4.55 13.09
CA ALA A 392 -23.17 5.49 13.02
C ALA A 392 -24.51 4.79 12.74
N ASN A 393 -24.50 3.71 11.94
CA ASN A 393 -25.70 2.94 11.62
C ASN A 393 -26.15 2.02 12.76
N GLU A 394 -25.23 1.61 13.65
CA GLU A 394 -25.52 0.72 14.78
C GLU A 394 -26.15 1.44 15.99
N GLY A 395 -26.04 2.77 16.09
CA GLY A 395 -26.57 3.51 17.24
C GLY A 395 -26.79 4.99 17.00
N ASP A 396 -28.04 5.44 17.16
CA ASP A 396 -28.39 6.85 17.19
C ASP A 396 -28.03 7.50 18.53
N GLY A 397 -27.69 8.80 18.51
CA GLY A 397 -27.60 9.62 19.72
C GLY A 397 -26.31 9.53 20.55
N LEU A 398 -25.27 8.84 20.08
CA LEU A 398 -23.94 8.90 20.74
C LEU A 398 -23.44 10.35 20.82
N SER A 399 -22.76 10.74 21.90
CA SER A 399 -21.99 11.99 21.93
C SER A 399 -20.77 11.92 20.99
N PRO A 400 -20.16 13.06 20.57
CA PRO A 400 -18.95 13.04 19.75
C PRO A 400 -17.85 12.14 20.32
N ASP A 401 -17.51 12.29 21.60
CA ASP A 401 -16.46 11.51 22.26
C ASP A 401 -16.78 10.01 22.30
N ALA A 402 -18.04 9.65 22.56
CA ALA A 402 -18.48 8.25 22.58
C ALA A 402 -18.44 7.62 21.18
N PHE A 403 -18.76 8.41 20.14
CA PHE A 403 -18.67 7.98 18.75
C PHE A 403 -17.21 7.75 18.32
N GLU A 404 -16.30 8.68 18.65
CA GLU A 404 -14.86 8.50 18.38
C GLU A 404 -14.30 7.26 19.08
N ALA A 405 -14.63 7.08 20.37
CA ALA A 405 -14.21 5.92 21.15
C ALA A 405 -14.74 4.59 20.57
N ALA A 406 -16.00 4.55 20.13
CA ALA A 406 -16.59 3.38 19.50
C ALA A 406 -15.90 3.04 18.17
N CYS A 407 -15.59 4.04 17.35
CA CYS A 407 -14.83 3.86 16.10
C CYS A 407 -13.43 3.30 16.36
N ALA A 408 -12.70 3.86 17.32
CA ALA A 408 -11.36 3.39 17.70
C ALA A 408 -11.40 1.96 18.25
N ALA A 409 -12.39 1.63 19.08
CA ALA A 409 -12.58 0.28 19.63
C ALA A 409 -12.87 -0.75 18.53
N ARG A 410 -13.76 -0.42 17.57
CA ARG A 410 -14.06 -1.28 16.41
C ARG A 410 -12.82 -1.53 15.57
N ALA A 411 -12.05 -0.49 15.25
CA ALA A 411 -10.82 -0.62 14.48
C ALA A 411 -9.78 -1.51 15.20
N THR A 412 -9.59 -1.29 16.50
CA THR A 412 -8.69 -2.11 17.35
C THR A 412 -9.10 -3.58 17.33
N GLN A 413 -10.39 -3.86 17.48
CA GLN A 413 -10.94 -5.22 17.44
C GLN A 413 -10.69 -5.88 16.08
N MET A 414 -10.95 -5.17 14.98
CA MET A 414 -10.75 -5.69 13.62
C MET A 414 -9.28 -6.01 13.34
N CYS A 415 -8.35 -5.17 13.80
CA CYS A 415 -6.91 -5.43 13.72
C CYS A 415 -6.51 -6.64 14.58
N GLY A 416 -6.92 -6.66 15.85
CA GLY A 416 -6.54 -7.73 16.80
C GLY A 416 -7.07 -9.12 16.43
N THR A 417 -8.17 -9.20 15.70
CA THR A 417 -8.73 -10.47 15.20
C THR A 417 -8.22 -10.87 13.81
N GLY A 418 -7.40 -10.02 13.16
CA GLY A 418 -6.96 -10.20 11.79
C GLY A 418 -8.08 -10.07 10.74
N GLN A 419 -9.22 -9.48 11.12
CA GLN A 419 -10.36 -9.29 10.23
C GLN A 419 -10.02 -8.35 9.08
N VAL A 420 -9.23 -7.30 9.32
CA VAL A 420 -8.89 -6.28 8.31
C VAL A 420 -8.35 -6.90 7.02
N SER A 421 -7.40 -7.83 7.12
CA SER A 421 -6.76 -8.46 5.96
C SER A 421 -7.68 -9.47 5.23
N ARG A 422 -8.84 -9.81 5.80
CA ARG A 422 -9.81 -10.75 5.22
C ARG A 422 -11.01 -10.05 4.57
N ILE A 423 -11.12 -8.72 4.68
CA ILE A 423 -12.23 -7.96 4.10
C ILE A 423 -12.04 -7.90 2.58
N PRO A 424 -12.93 -8.49 1.76
CA PRO A 424 -12.75 -8.49 0.30
C PRO A 424 -12.70 -7.07 -0.29
N ARG A 425 -13.47 -6.13 0.29
CA ARG A 425 -13.49 -4.71 -0.12
C ARG A 425 -12.20 -3.93 0.24
N ALA A 426 -11.27 -4.54 0.98
CA ALA A 426 -9.96 -3.99 1.27
C ALA A 426 -8.86 -4.56 0.35
N ASP A 427 -9.16 -5.59 -0.44
CA ASP A 427 -8.19 -6.29 -1.28
C ASP A 427 -8.18 -5.74 -2.72
N TYR A 428 -7.56 -4.57 -2.88
CA TYR A 428 -7.43 -3.90 -4.18
C TYR A 428 -6.65 -4.75 -5.18
N ASP A 429 -5.56 -5.39 -4.74
CA ASP A 429 -4.76 -6.25 -5.61
C ASP A 429 -5.60 -7.34 -6.25
N ARG A 430 -6.39 -8.05 -5.45
CA ARG A 430 -7.30 -9.07 -5.96
C ARG A 430 -8.32 -8.47 -6.92
N THR A 431 -9.00 -7.38 -6.59
CA THR A 431 -9.95 -6.73 -7.51
C THR A 431 -9.32 -6.40 -8.87
N LEU A 432 -8.12 -5.80 -8.88
CA LEU A 432 -7.42 -5.46 -10.12
C LEU A 432 -7.11 -6.71 -10.94
N ARG A 433 -6.58 -7.76 -10.32
CA ARG A 433 -6.27 -9.03 -11.00
C ARG A 433 -7.51 -9.67 -11.61
N GLU A 434 -8.61 -9.75 -10.86
CA GLU A 434 -9.87 -10.32 -11.36
C GLU A 434 -10.43 -9.50 -12.52
N LEU A 435 -10.45 -8.16 -12.39
CA LEU A 435 -10.97 -7.26 -13.41
C LEU A 435 -10.14 -7.32 -14.71
N GLU A 436 -8.81 -7.24 -14.62
CA GLU A 436 -7.89 -7.29 -15.77
C GLU A 436 -7.83 -8.68 -16.42
N TRP A 437 -8.18 -9.72 -15.67
CA TRP A 437 -8.36 -11.05 -16.22
C TRP A 437 -9.66 -11.19 -17.03
N ALA A 438 -10.71 -10.48 -16.62
CA ALA A 438 -12.00 -10.53 -17.28
C ALA A 438 -12.13 -9.56 -18.46
N ILE A 439 -11.65 -8.32 -18.29
CA ILE A 439 -11.98 -7.19 -19.13
C ILE A 439 -10.72 -6.66 -19.86
N PRO A 440 -10.82 -6.32 -21.16
CA PRO A 440 -9.73 -5.67 -21.88
C PRO A 440 -9.30 -4.35 -21.25
N ALA A 441 -7.99 -4.09 -21.20
CA ALA A 441 -7.41 -2.90 -20.56
C ALA A 441 -7.95 -1.57 -21.11
N ASP A 442 -8.32 -1.49 -22.40
CA ASP A 442 -8.90 -0.28 -23.01
C ASP A 442 -10.33 0.03 -22.53
N ARG A 443 -10.93 -0.84 -21.73
CA ARG A 443 -12.25 -0.68 -21.12
C ARG A 443 -12.20 -0.58 -19.60
N ILE A 444 -11.01 -0.45 -19.03
CA ILE A 444 -10.80 -0.26 -17.59
C ILE A 444 -10.13 1.10 -17.38
N LYS A 445 -10.63 1.86 -16.41
CA LYS A 445 -10.00 3.09 -15.94
C LYS A 445 -9.86 3.04 -14.43
N TYR A 446 -8.63 3.24 -13.98
CA TYR A 446 -8.33 3.49 -12.57
C TYR A 446 -8.17 4.99 -12.37
N VAL A 447 -8.79 5.52 -11.32
CA VAL A 447 -8.61 6.91 -10.89
C VAL A 447 -8.33 6.94 -9.41
N PHE A 448 -7.37 7.76 -8.99
CA PHE A 448 -7.11 7.99 -7.59
C PHE A 448 -8.01 9.12 -7.07
N HIS A 449 -8.71 8.85 -5.98
CA HIS A 449 -9.53 9.80 -5.28
C HIS A 449 -8.74 10.42 -4.13
N GLU A 450 -8.39 11.68 -4.32
CA GLU A 450 -8.00 12.61 -3.26
C GLU A 450 -9.30 13.22 -2.67
N PRO A 451 -9.31 13.84 -1.47
CA PRO A 451 -10.54 14.21 -0.74
C PRO A 451 -11.62 14.97 -1.54
N THR A 452 -11.25 15.56 -2.66
CA THR A 452 -12.11 16.16 -3.68
C THR A 452 -11.61 15.78 -5.07
N PHE A 453 -12.52 15.50 -6.01
CA PHE A 453 -12.16 15.30 -7.42
C PHE A 453 -11.58 16.59 -8.01
N SER A 454 -10.40 16.48 -8.63
CA SER A 454 -9.83 17.57 -9.41
C SER A 454 -10.49 17.67 -10.79
N GLN A 455 -10.37 18.84 -11.44
CA GLN A 455 -10.86 18.99 -12.82
C GLN A 455 -10.15 18.03 -13.78
N SER A 456 -8.84 17.81 -13.61
CA SER A 456 -8.08 16.85 -14.43
C SER A 456 -8.64 15.44 -14.32
N THR A 457 -8.94 14.99 -13.10
CA THR A 457 -9.51 13.65 -12.88
C THR A 457 -10.87 13.49 -13.54
N LEU A 458 -11.71 14.53 -13.49
CA LEU A 458 -13.02 14.50 -14.16
C LEU A 458 -12.91 14.48 -15.68
N ASP A 459 -12.02 15.30 -16.23
CA ASP A 459 -11.75 15.33 -17.67
C ASP A 459 -11.33 13.93 -18.15
N GLU A 460 -10.46 13.24 -17.40
CA GLU A 460 -10.07 11.87 -17.70
C GLU A 460 -11.24 10.87 -17.62
N ILE A 461 -12.16 11.03 -16.66
CA ILE A 461 -13.35 10.18 -16.56
C ILE A 461 -14.30 10.45 -17.74
N CYS A 462 -14.51 11.72 -18.11
CA CYS A 462 -15.38 12.11 -19.21
C CYS A 462 -14.83 11.60 -20.56
N ASP A 463 -13.53 11.81 -20.80
CA ASP A 463 -12.84 11.31 -21.99
C ASP A 463 -12.91 9.78 -22.06
N PHE A 464 -12.64 9.11 -20.93
CA PHE A 464 -12.76 7.65 -20.85
C PHE A 464 -14.20 7.20 -21.10
N ALA A 465 -15.20 7.89 -20.57
CA ALA A 465 -16.61 7.56 -20.77
C ALA A 465 -17.16 7.95 -22.15
N GLU A 466 -16.40 8.72 -22.94
CA GLU A 466 -16.81 9.31 -24.24
C GLU A 466 -18.01 10.27 -24.12
N ILE A 467 -18.02 11.09 -23.07
CA ILE A 467 -19.03 12.13 -22.83
C ILE A 467 -18.38 13.52 -22.86
N ALA A 468 -19.18 14.58 -23.03
CA ALA A 468 -18.68 15.94 -22.95
C ALA A 468 -17.99 16.22 -21.60
N ARG A 469 -16.93 17.02 -21.60
CA ARG A 469 -16.33 17.49 -20.35
C ARG A 469 -17.24 18.53 -19.71
N LYS A 470 -17.38 18.47 -18.39
CA LYS A 470 -18.14 19.42 -17.58
C LYS A 470 -17.29 19.86 -16.38
N SER A 471 -17.48 21.10 -15.95
CA SER A 471 -16.73 21.67 -14.83
C SER A 471 -17.06 20.94 -13.52
N VAL A 472 -16.06 20.80 -12.65
CA VAL A 472 -16.25 20.30 -11.28
C VAL A 472 -17.25 21.21 -10.55
N PRO A 473 -18.38 20.69 -10.04
CA PRO A 473 -19.30 21.48 -9.23
C PRO A 473 -18.70 21.82 -7.85
N PRO A 474 -19.19 22.88 -7.16
CA PRO A 474 -18.71 23.26 -5.83
C PRO A 474 -18.75 22.08 -4.84
N THR A 475 -17.78 22.05 -3.91
CA THR A 475 -17.69 20.97 -2.93
C THR A 475 -18.94 20.91 -2.05
N ARG A 476 -19.59 19.74 -2.05
CA ARG A 476 -20.80 19.44 -1.28
C ARG A 476 -20.43 18.97 0.14
N SER A 477 -20.77 19.75 1.16
CA SER A 477 -20.50 19.42 2.57
C SER A 477 -21.46 18.38 3.15
N ASP A 478 -22.64 18.22 2.55
CA ASP A 478 -23.74 17.32 2.94
C ASP A 478 -23.41 15.83 2.76
N LEU A 479 -22.41 15.49 1.95
CA LEU A 479 -21.98 14.11 1.73
C LEU A 479 -20.95 13.62 2.79
N ARG A 480 -20.52 14.48 3.73
CA ARG A 480 -19.59 14.10 4.79
C ARG A 480 -20.33 13.50 5.96
N GLY A 481 -20.10 12.20 6.21
CA GLY A 481 -20.59 11.52 7.41
C GLY A 481 -19.94 12.05 8.70
N ARG A 482 -20.55 11.73 9.85
CA ARG A 482 -20.14 12.17 11.19
C ARG A 482 -18.63 12.04 11.40
N ASP A 483 -18.00 13.12 11.83
CA ASP A 483 -16.54 13.18 11.92
C ASP A 483 -16.03 12.38 13.13
N ALA A 484 -14.87 11.77 12.97
CA ALA A 484 -14.13 11.15 14.06
C ALA A 484 -12.65 11.16 13.70
N THR A 485 -11.85 11.70 14.62
CA THR A 485 -10.39 11.77 14.49
C THR A 485 -9.83 10.36 14.46
N LEU A 486 -9.01 10.03 13.44
CA LEU A 486 -8.29 8.76 13.39
C LEU A 486 -7.09 8.84 14.35
N PRO A 487 -7.06 8.07 15.46
CA PRO A 487 -5.91 8.10 16.36
C PRO A 487 -4.68 7.48 15.68
N SER A 488 -3.50 8.06 15.89
CA SER A 488 -2.22 7.60 15.28
C SER A 488 -1.92 6.12 15.54
N GLU A 489 -2.36 5.60 16.67
CA GLU A 489 -2.29 4.20 17.08
C GLU A 489 -3.03 3.29 16.11
N ILE A 490 -4.27 3.67 15.84
CA ILE A 490 -5.18 2.94 15.01
C ILE A 490 -4.76 3.09 13.55
N GLU A 491 -4.32 4.29 13.14
CA GLU A 491 -3.71 4.53 11.84
C GLU A 491 -2.55 3.56 11.58
N SER A 492 -1.63 3.44 12.54
CA SER A 492 -0.47 2.54 12.44
C SER A 492 -0.89 1.07 12.35
N LEU A 493 -1.84 0.63 13.17
CA LEU A 493 -2.36 -0.75 13.15
C LEU A 493 -3.08 -1.08 11.83
N LEU A 494 -3.89 -0.16 11.31
CA LEU A 494 -4.58 -0.33 10.04
C LEU A 494 -3.59 -0.32 8.88
N HIS A 495 -2.59 0.57 8.91
CA HIS A 495 -1.54 0.64 7.91
C HIS A 495 -0.71 -0.66 7.87
N GLU A 496 -0.35 -1.22 9.02
CA GLU A 496 0.35 -2.51 9.11
C GLU A 496 -0.51 -3.64 8.51
N ALA A 497 -1.79 -3.72 8.91
CA ALA A 497 -2.72 -4.74 8.40
C ALA A 497 -2.98 -4.64 6.88
N LEU A 498 -2.87 -3.43 6.31
CA LEU A 498 -3.08 -3.12 4.89
C LEU A 498 -1.77 -2.95 4.10
N ALA A 499 -0.60 -3.14 4.71
CA ALA A 499 0.70 -3.01 4.07
C ALA A 499 0.86 -3.82 2.76
N PRO A 500 0.30 -5.05 2.63
CA PRO A 500 0.30 -5.76 1.36
C PRO A 500 -0.38 -4.99 0.21
N GLN A 501 -1.44 -4.25 0.51
CA GLN A 501 -2.21 -3.49 -0.48
C GLN A 501 -1.43 -2.26 -0.96
N TYR A 502 -0.78 -1.52 -0.05
CA TYR A 502 0.12 -0.43 -0.42
C TYR A 502 1.27 -0.91 -1.32
N ARG A 503 1.91 -2.04 -0.97
CA ARG A 503 2.97 -2.64 -1.79
C ARG A 503 2.48 -3.04 -3.18
N ALA A 504 1.31 -3.67 -3.28
CA ALA A 504 0.74 -4.07 -4.56
C ALA A 504 0.39 -2.86 -5.44
N MET A 505 -0.23 -1.83 -4.86
CA MET A 505 -0.57 -0.60 -5.62
C MET A 505 0.69 0.13 -6.08
N ALA A 506 1.73 0.23 -5.23
CA ALA A 506 3.00 0.85 -5.62
C ALA A 506 3.71 0.06 -6.73
N ALA A 507 3.72 -1.27 -6.66
CA ALA A 507 4.28 -2.11 -7.72
C ALA A 507 3.53 -1.93 -9.05
N ARG A 508 2.21 -1.74 -9.00
CA ARG A 508 1.34 -1.66 -10.19
C ARG A 508 1.35 -0.30 -10.86
N PHE A 509 1.34 0.79 -10.09
CA PHE A 509 1.18 2.17 -10.57
C PHE A 509 2.45 3.00 -10.45
N GLY A 510 3.50 2.48 -9.80
CA GLY A 510 4.72 3.22 -9.50
C GLY A 510 4.48 4.21 -8.37
N ALA A 511 4.67 5.50 -8.65
CA ALA A 511 4.48 6.56 -7.66
C ALA A 511 2.99 6.75 -7.33
N LEU A 512 2.59 6.33 -6.13
CA LEU A 512 1.24 6.56 -5.59
C LEU A 512 1.01 8.05 -5.24
N PRO A 513 -0.25 8.52 -5.15
CA PRO A 513 -0.55 9.88 -4.70
C PRO A 513 0.11 10.23 -3.38
N GLU A 514 0.45 11.50 -3.17
CA GLU A 514 1.12 11.95 -1.93
C GLU A 514 0.32 11.62 -0.67
N SER A 515 -1.00 11.71 -0.76
CA SER A 515 -1.91 11.34 0.33
C SER A 515 -1.79 9.88 0.79
N TRP A 516 -1.38 8.96 -0.10
CA TRP A 516 -1.15 7.55 0.20
C TRP A 516 0.29 7.26 0.64
N ARG A 517 1.19 8.21 0.42
CA ARG A 517 2.60 8.14 0.85
C ARG A 517 2.80 8.77 2.24
N ARG A 518 1.72 9.17 2.91
CA ARG A 518 1.77 9.65 4.29
C ARG A 518 2.31 8.53 5.16
N GLU A 519 3.50 8.73 5.73
CA GLU A 519 3.92 7.92 6.86
C GLU A 519 2.92 8.15 8.00
N PRO A 520 2.49 7.10 8.73
CA PRO A 520 1.61 7.27 9.88
C PRO A 520 2.19 8.36 10.76
N THR A 521 1.36 9.30 11.16
CA THR A 521 1.80 10.41 12.02
C THR A 521 2.46 9.76 13.25
N PRO A 522 3.79 9.90 13.46
CA PRO A 522 4.39 9.40 14.68
C PRO A 522 3.62 10.05 15.82
N ARG A 523 3.24 9.30 16.87
CA ARG A 523 2.57 9.81 18.06
C ARG A 523 3.35 11.02 18.60
N LEU A 524 3.01 12.20 18.11
CA LEU A 524 3.73 13.43 18.37
C LEU A 524 2.76 14.34 19.09
N SER A 525 2.98 14.43 20.41
CA SER A 525 2.85 15.64 21.22
C SER A 525 1.56 15.97 21.98
N ARG A 526 0.57 15.08 22.17
CA ARG A 526 -0.57 15.41 23.07
C ARG A 526 -1.00 14.42 24.16
N GLN A 527 -0.43 13.22 24.27
CA GLN A 527 -1.00 12.20 25.17
C GLN A 527 -0.01 11.38 25.99
N ILE A 528 1.26 11.78 26.11
CA ILE A 528 2.27 11.05 26.92
C ILE A 528 1.90 10.96 28.42
N ASN A 529 0.87 11.69 28.87
CA ASN A 529 0.34 11.59 30.22
C ASN A 529 -1.19 11.32 30.29
N SER A 530 -1.80 10.78 29.23
CA SER A 530 -3.25 10.45 29.22
C SER A 530 -3.57 8.98 29.47
N ALA A 531 -2.58 8.07 29.40
CA ALA A 531 -2.80 6.65 29.60
C ALA A 531 -3.44 6.38 30.98
N PRO A 532 -4.46 5.52 31.10
CA PRO A 532 -5.10 5.25 32.38
C PRO A 532 -4.10 4.67 33.39
N LEU A 533 -4.11 5.18 34.62
CA LEU A 533 -3.23 4.67 35.67
C LEU A 533 -3.66 3.25 36.10
N PRO A 534 -2.71 2.37 36.46
CA PRO A 534 -3.02 1.02 36.93
C PRO A 534 -3.88 1.04 38.21
N ARG A 535 -4.71 0.00 38.39
CA ARG A 535 -5.67 -0.08 39.50
C ARG A 535 -4.95 -0.22 40.84
N ARG A 536 -5.46 0.50 41.85
CA ARG A 536 -4.99 0.38 43.25
C ARG A 536 -5.15 -1.04 43.77
N ALA A 537 -4.08 -1.62 44.31
CA ALA A 537 -4.14 -2.77 45.21
C ALA A 537 -3.43 -2.44 46.53
N LYS A 538 -4.04 -2.78 47.68
CA LYS A 538 -3.42 -2.61 49.00
C LYS A 538 -2.48 -3.79 49.29
N GLY A 539 -1.30 -3.50 49.84
CA GLY A 539 -0.35 -4.52 50.33
C GLY A 539 0.62 -5.04 49.26
N ALA A 540 1.23 -6.21 49.49
CA ALA A 540 2.34 -6.78 48.72
C ALA A 540 2.05 -7.07 47.22
N ASN A 541 0.83 -6.80 46.72
CA ASN A 541 0.33 -7.14 45.39
C ASN A 541 0.03 -5.91 44.49
N GLY A 542 0.64 -4.74 44.76
CA GLY A 542 0.48 -3.55 43.91
C GLY A 542 1.27 -3.61 42.60
N PRO A 543 1.02 -2.70 41.64
CA PRO A 543 1.62 -2.71 40.31
C PRO A 543 3.15 -2.68 40.35
N THR A 544 3.76 -3.21 39.30
CA THR A 544 5.22 -3.18 39.10
C THR A 544 5.64 -1.78 38.65
N ILE A 545 6.63 -1.18 39.30
CA ILE A 545 7.11 0.17 38.99
C ILE A 545 8.48 0.08 38.35
N ALA A 546 8.62 0.65 37.15
CA ALA A 546 9.88 0.79 36.46
C ALA A 546 10.20 2.28 36.28
N PHE A 547 11.13 2.80 37.08
CA PHE A 547 11.65 4.14 36.90
C PHE A 547 12.90 4.07 36.00
N LEU A 548 12.73 4.49 34.75
CA LEU A 548 13.82 4.60 33.77
C LEU A 548 14.69 5.80 34.12
N HIS A 549 15.55 5.62 35.12
CA HIS A 549 16.28 6.73 35.72
C HIS A 549 17.42 7.20 34.81
N ILE A 550 17.31 8.45 34.36
CA ILE A 550 18.37 9.13 33.63
C ILE A 550 19.27 9.91 34.60
N PRO A 551 20.60 9.85 34.49
CA PRO A 551 21.49 10.62 35.36
C PRO A 551 21.12 12.10 35.42
N LYS A 552 21.12 12.63 36.65
CA LYS A 552 20.90 14.05 36.98
C LYS A 552 19.48 14.60 36.77
N THR A 553 18.48 13.73 36.69
CA THR A 553 17.07 14.13 36.60
C THR A 553 16.27 13.83 37.90
N ALA A 554 16.74 14.34 39.05
CA ALA A 554 16.10 14.17 40.35
C ALA A 554 15.96 12.72 40.88
N GLY A 555 16.61 11.75 40.23
CA GLY A 555 16.30 10.33 40.49
C GLY A 555 16.61 9.80 41.89
N MET A 556 17.65 10.29 42.58
CA MET A 556 17.94 9.80 43.94
C MET A 556 16.79 10.08 44.93
N SER A 557 16.15 11.24 44.81
CA SER A 557 15.00 11.60 45.65
C SER A 557 13.78 10.75 45.33
N VAL A 558 13.51 10.50 44.05
CA VAL A 558 12.42 9.63 43.58
C VAL A 558 12.64 8.18 44.04
N ILE A 559 13.85 7.65 43.84
CA ILE A 559 14.24 6.29 44.25
C ILE A 559 14.08 6.11 45.75
N SER A 560 14.59 7.05 46.55
CA SER A 560 14.50 6.98 48.01
C SER A 560 13.06 6.98 48.51
N GLU A 561 12.20 7.81 47.93
CA GLU A 561 10.80 7.92 48.34
C GLU A 561 9.98 6.68 47.94
N ILE A 562 10.20 6.13 46.74
CA ILE A 562 9.56 4.88 46.32
C ILE A 562 10.05 3.71 47.17
N ARG A 563 11.36 3.60 47.46
CA ARG A 563 11.91 2.56 48.34
C ARG A 563 11.34 2.62 49.76
N ARG A 564 11.11 3.82 50.30
CA ARG A 564 10.45 4.01 51.60
C ARG A 564 9.05 3.39 51.63
N ILE A 565 8.32 3.41 50.51
CA ILE A 565 6.94 2.93 50.40
C ILE A 565 6.89 1.44 50.01
N VAL A 566 7.67 1.03 49.01
CA VAL A 566 7.67 -0.34 48.45
C VAL A 566 8.49 -1.30 49.31
N GLY A 567 9.52 -0.80 49.99
CA GLY A 567 10.44 -1.58 50.83
C GLY A 567 11.68 -2.07 50.08
N GLU A 568 12.80 -2.18 50.80
CA GLU A 568 14.11 -2.53 50.21
C GLU A 568 14.11 -3.94 49.60
N LYS A 569 13.45 -4.91 50.27
CA LYS A 569 13.37 -6.31 49.79
C LYS A 569 12.58 -6.47 48.50
N ALA A 570 11.67 -5.55 48.20
CA ALA A 570 10.85 -5.56 46.99
C ALA A 570 11.44 -4.70 45.86
N SER A 571 12.60 -4.08 46.10
CA SER A 571 13.34 -3.28 45.13
C SER A 571 14.47 -4.10 44.53
N SER A 572 14.61 -4.06 43.20
CA SER A 572 15.69 -4.77 42.51
C SER A 572 17.06 -4.26 42.99
N PRO A 573 18.01 -5.16 43.30
CA PRO A 573 19.38 -4.78 43.64
C PRO A 573 20.17 -4.31 42.41
N ILE A 574 19.71 -4.61 41.20
CA ILE A 574 20.34 -4.21 39.94
C ILE A 574 19.97 -2.75 39.66
N THR A 575 21.00 -1.88 39.66
CA THR A 575 20.87 -0.42 39.52
C THR A 575 21.75 0.15 38.41
N LEU A 576 22.64 -0.65 37.83
CA LEU A 576 23.51 -0.27 36.71
C LEU A 576 23.45 -1.33 35.61
N HIS A 577 23.36 -0.90 34.35
CA HIS A 577 23.37 -1.78 33.18
C HIS A 577 24.59 -2.71 33.12
N THR A 578 25.73 -2.29 33.69
CA THR A 578 26.97 -3.11 33.73
C THR A 578 26.94 -4.22 34.78
N GLN A 579 26.03 -4.19 35.76
CA GLN A 579 25.94 -5.21 36.81
C GLN A 579 25.40 -6.55 36.27
N ALA A 580 24.75 -6.55 35.11
CA ALA A 580 24.03 -7.70 34.55
C ALA A 580 24.69 -8.27 33.27
N ASN A 581 26.02 -8.25 33.15
CA ASN A 581 26.74 -8.64 31.92
C ASN A 581 26.43 -10.06 31.37
N ARG A 582 25.73 -10.94 32.11
CA ARG A 582 25.24 -12.26 31.65
C ARG A 582 23.82 -12.61 32.14
N GLY A 583 23.06 -11.65 32.69
CA GLY A 583 21.74 -11.88 33.28
C GLY A 583 20.74 -10.78 32.93
N ARG A 584 19.49 -10.91 33.41
CA ARG A 584 18.43 -9.91 33.18
C ARG A 584 18.70 -8.65 33.98
N GLN A 585 18.52 -7.47 33.36
CA GLN A 585 18.60 -6.17 34.06
C GLN A 585 17.33 -5.90 34.88
N MET A 586 16.21 -6.51 34.50
CA MET A 586 14.93 -6.47 35.23
C MET A 586 14.49 -7.91 35.58
N PRO A 587 15.17 -8.56 36.55
CA PRO A 587 14.86 -9.93 36.94
C PRO A 587 13.49 -10.02 37.63
N GLU A 588 12.77 -11.12 37.44
CA GLU A 588 11.46 -11.32 38.05
C GLU A 588 11.51 -11.36 39.60
N GLY A 589 10.38 -11.07 40.24
CA GLY A 589 10.23 -11.14 41.70
C GLY A 589 10.38 -9.81 42.43
N TYR A 590 10.71 -8.72 41.75
CA TYR A 590 10.74 -7.37 42.33
C TYR A 590 9.57 -6.51 41.87
N ARG A 591 9.14 -5.59 42.74
CA ARG A 591 8.08 -4.60 42.46
C ARG A 591 8.63 -3.26 41.99
N PHE A 592 9.90 -2.95 42.29
CA PHE A 592 10.50 -1.68 41.90
C PHE A 592 11.84 -1.88 41.22
N TYR A 593 11.94 -1.36 39.98
CA TYR A 593 13.16 -1.32 39.19
C TYR A 593 13.54 0.14 38.99
N ALA A 594 14.76 0.51 39.39
CA ALA A 594 15.28 1.85 39.17
C ALA A 594 16.80 1.86 39.16
N GLY A 595 17.36 2.61 38.22
CA GLY A 595 18.80 2.72 38.04
C GLY A 595 19.14 3.15 36.62
N HIS A 596 20.44 3.19 36.33
CA HIS A 596 20.97 3.46 34.99
C HIS A 596 20.96 2.16 34.18
N LEU A 597 19.75 1.69 33.88
CA LEU A 597 19.46 0.42 33.22
C LEU A 597 19.12 0.62 31.75
N ASP A 598 19.46 -0.36 30.92
CA ASP A 598 18.81 -0.58 29.64
C ASP A 598 17.37 -1.03 29.92
N TRP A 599 16.45 -0.70 29.02
CA TRP A 599 15.02 -0.89 29.25
C TRP A 599 14.35 -1.71 28.14
N GLU A 600 15.13 -2.51 27.41
CA GLU A 600 14.65 -3.52 26.48
C GLU A 600 13.69 -4.52 27.17
N GLU A 601 13.92 -4.82 28.44
CA GLU A 601 13.18 -5.81 29.23
C GLU A 601 11.84 -5.30 29.79
N VAL A 602 11.50 -4.02 29.61
CA VAL A 602 10.20 -3.48 30.07
C VAL A 602 9.01 -4.23 29.45
N ASP A 603 9.17 -4.74 28.23
CA ASP A 603 8.13 -5.49 27.50
C ASP A 603 7.80 -6.82 28.20
N SER A 604 8.73 -7.34 29.01
CA SER A 604 8.60 -8.60 29.76
C SER A 604 8.05 -8.42 31.18
N LEU A 605 7.84 -7.18 31.63
CA LEU A 605 7.22 -6.91 32.92
C LEU A 605 5.72 -7.24 32.88
N PRO A 606 5.09 -7.58 34.02
CA PRO A 606 3.65 -7.84 34.09
C PRO A 606 2.81 -6.70 33.49
N ASN A 607 1.63 -7.01 32.96
CA ASN A 607 0.72 -6.02 32.35
C ASN A 607 0.24 -4.96 33.36
N ASP A 608 0.21 -5.30 34.65
CA ASP A 608 -0.07 -4.34 35.73
C ASP A 608 1.23 -3.63 36.15
N ARG A 609 1.62 -2.62 35.37
CA ARG A 609 2.87 -1.86 35.55
C ARG A 609 2.69 -0.36 35.40
N PHE A 610 3.66 0.37 35.94
CA PHE A 610 3.83 1.81 35.79
C PHE A 610 5.29 2.13 35.47
N VAL A 611 5.55 2.43 34.21
CA VAL A 611 6.84 2.76 33.61
C VAL A 611 6.90 4.26 33.42
N PHE A 612 7.91 4.92 33.98
CA PHE A 612 8.05 6.36 33.82
C PHE A 612 9.50 6.80 33.78
N THR A 613 9.73 8.01 33.26
CA THR A 613 11.02 8.68 33.35
C THR A 613 10.85 10.15 33.74
N VAL A 614 11.96 10.77 34.15
CA VAL A 614 12.03 12.19 34.49
C VAL A 614 13.14 12.81 33.65
N LEU A 615 12.81 13.89 32.95
CA LEU A 615 13.69 14.68 32.11
C LEU A 615 14.03 16.01 32.79
N ARG A 616 15.06 16.67 32.28
CA ARG A 616 15.46 18.04 32.63
C ARG A 616 15.73 18.75 31.31
N ASP A 617 15.74 20.08 31.30
CA ASP A 617 16.35 20.82 30.20
C ASP A 617 17.71 20.19 29.78
N PRO A 618 17.90 19.83 28.50
CA PRO A 618 19.07 19.08 28.04
C PRO A 618 20.40 19.76 28.38
N LYS A 619 20.50 21.08 28.20
CA LYS A 619 21.70 21.87 28.51
C LYS A 619 21.99 21.88 30.02
N GLU A 620 20.97 22.11 30.84
CA GLU A 620 21.09 22.03 32.30
C GLU A 620 21.42 20.61 32.80
N ARG A 621 21.03 19.56 32.06
CA ARG A 621 21.39 18.19 32.39
C ARG A 621 22.87 17.90 32.08
N ILE A 622 23.36 18.32 30.91
CA ILE A 622 24.80 18.26 30.56
C ILE A 622 25.64 18.93 31.65
N ALA A 623 25.30 20.18 31.99
CA ALA A 623 26.02 20.93 33.01
C ALA A 623 25.93 20.29 34.41
N SER A 624 24.73 19.81 34.79
CA SER A 624 24.53 19.12 36.07
C SER A 624 25.36 17.84 36.18
N PHE A 625 25.57 17.11 35.09
CA PHE A 625 26.40 15.90 35.10
C PHE A 625 27.89 16.25 35.19
N TYR A 626 28.35 17.23 34.42
CA TYR A 626 29.73 17.74 34.50
C TYR A 626 30.08 18.19 35.92
N PHE A 627 29.31 19.12 36.50
CA PHE A 627 29.61 19.65 37.84
C PHE A 627 29.47 18.60 38.94
N TYR A 628 28.58 17.62 38.77
CA TYR A 628 28.50 16.50 39.69
C TYR A 628 29.76 15.65 39.63
N SER A 629 30.20 15.24 38.44
CA SER A 629 31.43 14.46 38.28
C SER A 629 32.66 15.20 38.79
N LEU A 630 32.74 16.52 38.56
CA LEU A 630 33.82 17.36 39.07
C LEU A 630 33.81 17.42 40.60
N ARG A 631 32.65 17.63 41.22
CA ARG A 631 32.50 17.66 42.67
C ARG A 631 32.81 16.30 43.31
N GLU A 632 32.38 15.20 42.71
CA GLU A 632 32.74 13.87 43.22
C GLU A 632 34.24 13.62 43.07
N ALA A 633 34.88 14.07 41.98
CA ALA A 633 36.33 13.96 41.81
C ALA A 633 37.11 14.71 42.90
N GLN A 634 36.64 15.89 43.30
CA GLN A 634 37.25 16.70 44.37
C GLN A 634 37.20 16.06 45.76
N LYS A 635 36.34 15.05 45.97
CA LYS A 635 36.28 14.32 47.24
C LYS A 635 37.28 13.16 47.32
N CYS A 636 37.88 12.78 46.19
CA CYS A 636 38.77 11.64 46.11
C CYS A 636 40.23 12.05 46.32
N SER A 637 41.03 11.17 46.90
CA SER A 637 42.48 11.35 46.97
C SER A 637 43.13 11.19 45.59
N ALA A 638 44.35 11.70 45.43
CA ALA A 638 45.12 11.53 44.20
C ALA A 638 45.34 10.05 43.84
N GLU A 639 45.53 9.19 44.84
CA GLU A 639 45.71 7.74 44.68
C GLU A 639 44.42 7.07 44.21
N GLU A 640 43.27 7.46 44.75
CA GLU A 640 41.97 6.92 44.34
C GLU A 640 41.61 7.25 42.89
N LEU A 641 41.98 8.45 42.42
CA LEU A 641 41.75 8.90 41.04
C LEU A 641 42.62 8.14 40.00
N GLN A 642 43.67 7.44 40.43
CA GLN A 642 44.48 6.63 39.51
C GLN A 642 43.81 5.31 39.11
N SER A 643 42.75 4.88 39.81
CA SER A 643 42.01 3.67 39.44
C SER A 643 41.42 3.77 38.02
N PRO A 644 41.52 2.70 37.19
CA PRO A 644 40.90 2.65 35.86
C PRO A 644 39.40 2.96 35.86
N GLU A 645 38.69 2.60 36.94
CA GLU A 645 37.25 2.81 37.11
C GLU A 645 36.87 4.28 37.32
N ARG A 646 37.84 5.12 37.73
CA ARG A 646 37.63 6.56 38.01
C ARG A 646 38.21 7.45 36.91
N THR A 647 38.44 6.92 35.71
CA THR A 647 38.99 7.67 34.57
C THR A 647 38.22 8.96 34.29
N ASN A 648 36.89 8.97 34.37
CA ASN A 648 36.10 10.19 34.22
C ASN A 648 36.41 11.26 35.28
N MET A 649 36.53 10.85 36.55
CA MET A 649 36.79 11.74 37.67
C MET A 649 38.22 12.31 37.63
N ARG A 650 39.18 11.49 37.18
CA ARG A 650 40.54 11.96 36.92
C ARG A 650 40.55 13.02 35.83
N LEU A 651 40.02 12.70 34.65
CA LEU A 651 40.10 13.61 33.50
C LEU A 651 39.33 14.92 33.72
N ILE A 652 38.16 14.88 34.38
CA ILE A 652 37.37 16.10 34.65
C ILE A 652 38.03 17.04 35.66
N SER A 653 38.89 16.53 36.54
CA SER A 653 39.60 17.34 37.54
C SER A 653 40.96 17.85 37.07
N THR A 654 41.53 17.24 36.03
CA THR A 654 42.87 17.58 35.52
C THR A 654 42.86 18.36 34.20
N LEU A 655 41.84 18.20 33.36
CA LEU A 655 41.77 18.81 32.03
C LEU A 655 40.94 20.09 32.03
N SER A 656 41.22 20.97 31.05
CA SER A 656 40.31 22.06 30.69
C SER A 656 38.95 21.51 30.20
N ALA A 657 37.90 22.34 30.20
CA ALA A 657 36.59 21.91 29.68
C ALA A 657 36.69 21.50 28.20
N ASP A 658 37.44 22.26 27.39
CA ASP A 658 37.75 21.95 26.00
C ASP A 658 38.36 20.55 25.82
N GLU A 659 39.42 20.24 26.57
CA GLU A 659 40.13 18.95 26.46
C GLU A 659 39.31 17.79 27.03
N TYR A 660 38.51 18.03 28.08
CA TYR A 660 37.63 17.02 28.65
C TYR A 660 36.57 16.56 27.64
N PHE A 661 35.91 17.50 26.94
CA PHE A 661 34.84 17.16 26.00
C PHE A 661 35.37 16.71 24.62
N PHE A 662 36.42 17.35 24.09
CA PHE A 662 36.84 17.16 22.70
C PHE A 662 38.26 16.61 22.52
N GLY A 663 39.02 16.43 23.59
CA GLY A 663 40.35 15.83 23.58
C GLY A 663 40.34 14.33 23.92
N GLY A 664 41.52 13.80 24.25
CA GLY A 664 41.68 12.41 24.70
C GLY A 664 41.64 11.36 23.57
N THR A 665 41.53 10.09 23.97
CA THR A 665 41.56 8.95 23.04
C THR A 665 40.20 8.69 22.38
N PRO A 666 40.12 7.88 21.31
CA PRO A 666 38.84 7.47 20.72
C PRO A 666 37.88 6.80 21.71
N GLU A 667 38.39 6.04 22.68
CA GLU A 667 37.60 5.42 23.75
C GLU A 667 36.99 6.46 24.67
N TRP A 668 37.76 7.51 25.00
CA TRP A 668 37.28 8.64 25.79
C TRP A 668 36.18 9.41 25.04
N GLN A 669 36.37 9.65 23.74
CA GLN A 669 35.37 10.30 22.91
C GLN A 669 34.07 9.46 22.80
N ARG A 670 34.17 8.13 22.80
CA ARG A 670 32.98 7.25 22.89
C ARG A 670 32.27 7.40 24.23
N PHE A 671 33.01 7.48 25.34
CA PHE A 671 32.44 7.76 26.66
C PHE A 671 31.71 9.11 26.69
N ILE A 672 32.32 10.18 26.16
CA ILE A 672 31.69 11.50 26.08
C ILE A 672 30.37 11.42 25.30
N ARG A 673 30.37 10.79 24.13
CA ARG A 673 29.13 10.63 23.34
C ARG A 673 28.06 9.84 24.08
N ASP A 674 28.41 8.72 24.71
CA ASP A 674 27.46 7.91 25.47
C ASP A 674 26.88 8.61 26.70
N GLN A 675 27.54 9.62 27.27
CA GLN A 675 27.06 10.32 28.46
C GLN A 675 26.34 11.63 28.15
N TYR A 676 26.83 12.37 27.15
CA TYR A 676 26.43 13.76 26.92
C TYR A 676 25.72 14.01 25.60
N ASP A 677 26.14 13.36 24.51
CA ASP A 677 25.70 13.69 23.14
C ASP A 677 24.29 13.17 22.85
N ASN A 678 23.31 14.08 22.83
CA ASN A 678 21.92 13.82 22.48
C ASN A 678 21.39 12.54 23.15
N PHE A 679 21.65 12.48 24.46
CA PHE A 679 21.50 11.29 25.27
C PHE A 679 20.04 10.86 25.38
N TYR A 680 19.08 11.79 25.54
CA TYR A 680 17.67 11.42 25.65
C TYR A 680 17.20 10.76 24.36
N CYS A 681 17.54 11.36 23.22
CA CYS A 681 17.21 10.82 21.91
C CYS A 681 17.84 9.45 21.71
N THR A 682 19.10 9.27 22.07
CA THR A 682 19.80 7.98 21.97
C THR A 682 19.20 6.92 22.92
N TYR A 683 19.00 7.27 24.19
CA TYR A 683 18.51 6.36 25.23
C TYR A 683 17.08 5.87 24.94
N LEU A 684 16.20 6.77 24.49
CA LEU A 684 14.84 6.40 24.12
C LEU A 684 14.80 5.65 22.78
N ALA A 685 15.61 6.04 21.79
CA ALA A 685 15.65 5.36 20.48
C ALA A 685 16.21 3.94 20.55
N THR A 686 17.26 3.74 21.32
CA THR A 686 18.00 2.46 21.37
C THR A 686 17.56 1.56 22.51
N ARG A 687 16.86 2.12 23.50
CA ARG A 687 16.53 1.49 24.78
C ARG A 687 17.74 1.13 25.65
N LYS A 688 18.91 1.73 25.36
CA LYS A 688 20.20 1.41 25.99
C LYS A 688 20.94 2.64 26.49
N MET A 689 21.61 2.49 27.63
CA MET A 689 22.43 3.52 28.28
C MET A 689 23.70 3.89 27.50
N ARG A 690 24.31 2.93 26.79
CA ARG A 690 25.56 3.11 26.03
C ARG A 690 25.40 2.61 24.60
N ALA A 691 24.89 3.48 23.73
CA ALA A 691 24.53 3.12 22.38
C ALA A 691 24.65 4.28 21.36
N SER A 692 25.45 5.31 21.66
CA SER A 692 25.65 6.44 20.75
C SER A 692 26.10 6.00 19.35
N ALA A 693 26.96 4.97 19.28
CA ALA A 693 27.41 4.37 18.01
C ALA A 693 26.27 3.82 17.14
N ARG A 694 25.13 3.40 17.72
CA ARG A 694 23.96 2.90 16.95
C ARG A 694 23.20 4.02 16.25
N MET A 695 23.48 5.27 16.60
CA MET A 695 22.82 6.44 16.05
C MET A 695 23.67 7.14 14.98
N GLU A 696 24.92 6.72 14.78
CA GLU A 696 25.82 7.29 13.78
C GLU A 696 25.22 7.15 12.36
N GLY A 697 25.30 8.23 11.56
CA GLY A 697 24.75 8.27 10.20
C GLY A 697 23.26 8.58 10.07
N LEU A 698 22.49 8.58 11.17
CA LEU A 698 21.06 8.91 11.14
C LEU A 698 20.80 10.41 11.18
N SER A 699 19.84 10.86 10.36
CA SER A 699 19.29 12.23 10.35
C SER A 699 18.52 12.56 11.64
N THR A 700 18.33 13.85 11.93
CA THR A 700 17.54 14.34 13.07
C THR A 700 16.16 13.69 13.12
N ASP A 701 15.47 13.62 11.98
CA ASP A 701 14.12 13.08 11.89
C ASP A 701 14.09 11.56 12.15
N GLU A 702 15.10 10.83 11.65
CA GLU A 702 15.24 9.40 11.95
C GLU A 702 15.49 9.14 13.44
N ARG A 703 16.34 9.95 14.08
CA ARG A 703 16.63 9.83 15.51
C ARG A 703 15.39 10.10 16.35
N LEU A 704 14.66 11.18 16.03
CA LEU A 704 13.41 11.53 16.70
C LEU A 704 12.35 10.45 16.50
N ARG A 705 12.19 9.94 15.28
CA ARG A 705 11.23 8.86 14.95
C ARG A 705 11.51 7.61 15.78
N LEU A 706 12.78 7.19 15.87
CA LEU A 706 13.17 6.03 16.67
C LEU A 706 12.92 6.24 18.17
N ALA A 707 13.22 7.44 18.69
CA ALA A 707 12.97 7.79 20.09
C ALA A 707 11.48 7.78 20.42
N LEU A 708 10.67 8.46 19.60
CA LEU A 708 9.22 8.61 19.82
C LEU A 708 8.47 7.29 19.70
N ARG A 709 8.85 6.40 18.79
CA ARG A 709 8.28 5.04 18.69
C ARG A 709 8.41 4.25 19.99
N ASN A 710 9.48 4.49 20.74
CA ASN A 710 9.77 3.80 21.99
C ASN A 710 9.15 4.50 23.20
N VAL A 711 8.88 5.80 23.13
CA VAL A 711 8.15 6.55 24.18
C VAL A 711 6.79 5.92 24.49
N ASP A 712 6.17 5.25 23.52
CA ASP A 712 4.91 4.51 23.65
C ASP A 712 4.91 3.40 24.70
N LYS A 713 6.10 2.97 25.11
CA LYS A 713 6.32 1.93 26.13
C LYS A 713 6.49 2.53 27.53
N ILE A 714 6.41 3.85 27.65
CA ILE A 714 6.54 4.61 28.89
C ILE A 714 5.17 5.21 29.20
N ASP A 715 4.62 4.89 30.36
CA ASP A 715 3.29 5.34 30.77
C ASP A 715 3.26 6.84 31.07
N ARG A 716 4.37 7.40 31.57
CA ARG A 716 4.49 8.81 31.96
C ARG A 716 5.89 9.40 31.78
N ILE A 717 5.97 10.66 31.36
CA ILE A 717 7.20 11.45 31.33
C ILE A 717 6.99 12.76 32.07
N TYR A 718 7.94 13.11 32.92
CA TYR A 718 7.89 14.31 33.76
C TYR A 718 9.12 15.19 33.60
N MET A 719 9.01 16.46 33.99
CA MET A 719 10.12 17.41 34.05
C MET A 719 10.56 17.62 35.50
N VAL A 720 11.87 17.73 35.73
CA VAL A 720 12.44 18.04 37.06
C VAL A 720 11.87 19.34 37.65
N ASP A 721 11.51 20.30 36.80
CA ASP A 721 11.05 21.61 37.22
C ASP A 721 9.60 21.60 37.77
N ASP A 722 8.82 20.55 37.46
CA ASP A 722 7.51 20.31 38.06
C ASP A 722 7.28 18.81 38.35
N LEU A 723 7.57 18.40 39.59
CA LEU A 723 7.31 17.05 40.07
C LEU A 723 5.92 16.86 40.67
N GLY A 724 5.06 17.89 40.69
CA GLY A 724 3.69 17.78 41.21
C GLY A 724 2.86 16.67 40.55
N PRO A 725 2.86 16.58 39.21
CA PRO A 725 2.18 15.49 38.51
C PRO A 725 2.75 14.11 38.87
N LEU A 726 4.07 13.98 39.02
CA LEU A 726 4.70 12.72 39.43
C LEU A 726 4.27 12.30 40.85
N GLU A 727 4.19 13.24 41.79
CA GLU A 727 3.69 12.96 43.15
C GLU A 727 2.23 12.47 43.14
N ALA A 728 1.38 13.08 42.32
CA ALA A 728 -0.02 12.72 42.19
C ALA A 728 -0.20 11.31 41.61
N ASP A 729 0.47 11.04 40.48
CA ASP A 729 0.39 9.74 39.81
C ASP A 729 1.00 8.63 40.66
N LEU A 730 2.18 8.84 41.26
CA LEU A 730 2.74 7.86 42.19
C LEU A 730 1.86 7.66 43.43
N GLY A 731 1.22 8.72 43.96
CA GLY A 731 0.28 8.59 45.07
C GLY A 731 -0.99 7.80 44.72
N ALA A 732 -1.44 7.89 43.46
CA ALA A 732 -2.53 7.08 42.94
C ALA A 732 -2.10 5.61 42.79
N VAL A 733 -0.96 5.37 42.13
CA VAL A 733 -0.39 4.03 41.81
C VAL A 733 0.01 3.27 43.08
N LEU A 734 0.72 3.92 44.01
CA LEU A 734 1.20 3.30 45.24
C LEU A 734 0.14 3.23 46.35
N GLY A 735 -0.96 3.97 46.20
CA GLY A 735 -2.00 4.06 47.23
C GLY A 735 -1.54 4.69 48.55
N SER A 736 -0.37 5.35 48.56
CA SER A 736 0.23 6.01 49.72
C SER A 736 0.68 7.43 49.33
N PRO A 737 0.59 8.42 50.23
CA PRO A 737 1.09 9.76 49.93
C PRO A 737 2.59 9.76 49.61
N VAL A 738 2.95 10.33 48.47
CA VAL A 738 4.32 10.52 48.00
C VAL A 738 4.72 11.97 48.22
N ARG A 739 5.91 12.20 48.80
CA ARG A 739 6.41 13.54 49.13
C ARG A 739 7.78 13.77 48.51
N LEU A 740 7.82 14.31 47.30
CA LEU A 740 9.03 14.75 46.61
C LEU A 740 9.32 16.24 46.87
N ARG A 741 8.28 17.05 47.15
CA ARG A 741 8.31 18.52 47.34
C ARG A 741 9.07 19.03 48.57
N LYS A 742 9.54 18.19 49.48
CA LYS A 742 10.26 18.64 50.70
C LYS A 742 11.78 18.64 50.61
N ASN A 743 12.40 18.15 49.52
CA ASN A 743 13.86 18.04 49.41
C ASN A 743 14.49 18.74 48.17
N PHE A 744 13.73 19.47 47.36
CA PHE A 744 14.30 20.28 46.28
C PHE A 744 14.32 21.76 46.65
N LYS A 745 15.35 22.17 47.41
CA LYS A 745 15.64 23.58 47.70
C LYS A 745 16.10 24.39 46.47
N ASN A 746 15.90 23.90 45.25
CA ASN A 746 16.41 24.52 44.01
C ASN A 746 15.46 24.35 42.81
N ALA A 747 14.14 24.55 42.96
CA ALA A 747 13.24 24.63 41.81
C ALA A 747 12.02 25.55 42.08
N GLY A 748 12.08 26.75 41.50
CA GLY A 748 10.97 27.69 41.28
C GLY A 748 11.02 28.99 42.11
N PRO A 749 10.66 30.17 41.56
CA PRO A 749 10.70 30.66 40.17
C PRO A 749 12.00 31.47 39.93
N LYS A 750 12.33 31.83 38.68
CA LYS A 750 13.52 32.61 38.29
C LYS A 750 13.75 33.85 39.18
N ALA A 751 14.67 33.78 40.15
CA ALA A 751 15.32 34.93 40.79
C ALA A 751 16.49 34.45 41.67
N GLY A 752 17.70 34.33 41.10
CA GLY A 752 18.93 34.39 41.91
C GLY A 752 19.91 33.21 41.89
N GLN A 753 19.67 32.12 41.14
CA GLN A 753 20.71 31.11 40.88
C GLN A 753 21.16 31.18 39.42
N THR A 754 22.47 31.31 39.21
CA THR A 754 23.12 31.22 37.90
C THR A 754 22.79 29.87 37.25
N SER A 755 22.47 29.92 35.94
CA SER A 755 22.27 28.71 35.12
C SER A 755 23.54 27.88 35.15
N ARG A 756 23.42 26.56 35.42
CA ARG A 756 24.60 25.68 35.40
C ARG A 756 25.18 25.60 33.99
N TRP A 757 24.32 25.70 32.98
CA TRP A 757 24.78 25.80 31.61
C TRP A 757 25.66 27.04 31.40
N ALA A 758 25.26 28.22 31.89
CA ALA A 758 26.08 29.42 31.80
C ALA A 758 27.42 29.29 32.53
N GLU A 759 27.44 28.66 33.70
CA GLU A 759 28.69 28.38 34.45
C GLU A 759 29.61 27.40 33.73
N LEU A 760 29.06 26.39 33.03
CA LEU A 760 29.84 25.48 32.21
C LEU A 760 30.35 26.16 30.95
N ALA A 761 29.51 26.95 30.28
CA ALA A 761 29.90 27.69 29.08
C ALA A 761 31.07 28.65 29.35
N ALA A 762 31.07 29.32 30.51
CA ALA A 762 32.16 30.19 30.94
C ALA A 762 33.50 29.47 31.22
N ARG A 763 33.53 28.14 31.26
CA ARG A 763 34.75 27.33 31.45
C ARG A 763 35.41 26.93 30.13
N PHE A 764 34.77 27.19 28.99
CA PHE A 764 35.37 26.93 27.68
C PHE A 764 36.26 28.09 27.27
N GLU A 765 37.46 27.76 26.78
CA GLU A 765 38.43 28.72 26.28
C GLU A 765 38.27 28.98 24.78
N LYS A 766 37.64 28.04 24.04
CA LYS A 766 37.42 28.14 22.59
C LYS A 766 35.94 28.19 22.25
N ASP A 767 35.53 29.22 21.51
CA ASP A 767 34.15 29.38 21.04
C ASP A 767 33.68 28.21 20.15
N ASP A 768 34.58 27.60 19.37
CA ASP A 768 34.27 26.42 18.55
C ASP A 768 33.90 25.19 19.40
N SER A 769 34.59 24.99 20.52
CA SER A 769 34.28 23.90 21.45
C SER A 769 32.91 24.11 22.09
N LEU A 770 32.60 25.35 22.49
CA LEU A 770 31.29 25.68 23.05
C LEU A 770 30.16 25.43 22.04
N ARG A 771 30.32 25.89 20.78
CA ARG A 771 29.35 25.62 19.70
C ARG A 771 29.16 24.13 19.45
N ARG A 772 30.23 23.33 19.51
CA ARG A 772 30.16 21.87 19.39
C ARG A 772 29.43 21.23 20.57
N LEU A 773 29.61 21.75 21.79
CA LEU A 773 28.89 21.26 22.97
C LEU A 773 27.40 21.58 22.88
N GLU A 774 27.03 22.73 22.31
CA GLU A 774 25.62 23.06 22.08
C GLU A 774 24.92 22.05 21.16
N GLN A 775 25.64 21.46 20.20
CA GLN A 775 25.10 20.40 19.33
C GLN A 775 24.70 19.13 20.11
N PHE A 776 25.27 18.90 21.30
CA PHE A 776 24.90 17.74 22.13
C PHE A 776 23.49 17.85 22.72
N ALA A 777 22.86 19.02 22.66
CA ALA A 777 21.50 19.24 23.13
C ALA A 777 20.46 19.33 22.00
N VAL A 778 20.86 19.48 20.73
CA VAL A 778 19.95 19.87 19.64
C VAL A 778 18.82 18.86 19.39
N HIS A 779 19.14 17.57 19.30
CA HIS A 779 18.14 16.52 19.10
C HIS A 779 17.35 16.24 20.38
N ASP A 780 18.00 16.36 21.55
CA ASP A 780 17.32 16.24 22.84
C ASP A 780 16.29 17.38 23.04
N ASP A 781 16.62 18.61 22.66
CA ASP A 781 15.71 19.76 22.69
C ASP A 781 14.52 19.55 21.73
N ALA A 782 14.80 19.06 20.52
CA ALA A 782 13.76 18.72 19.55
C ALA A 782 12.83 17.63 20.09
N LEU A 783 13.39 16.61 20.75
CA LEU A 783 12.64 15.57 21.41
C LEU A 783 11.79 16.13 22.56
N VAL A 784 12.36 16.91 23.48
CA VAL A 784 11.61 17.51 24.62
C VAL A 784 10.45 18.37 24.12
N ARG A 785 10.64 19.15 23.05
CA ARG A 785 9.55 19.90 22.38
C ARG A 785 8.49 18.96 21.80
N ALA A 786 8.91 17.91 21.10
CA ALA A 786 8.03 16.87 20.54
C ALA A 786 7.23 16.12 21.62
N LEU A 787 7.74 16.00 22.84
CA LEU A 787 7.03 15.42 23.99
C LEU A 787 6.06 16.41 24.66
N GLY A 788 6.02 17.67 24.22
CA GLY A 788 5.13 18.71 24.73
C GLY A 788 5.69 19.55 25.89
N PHE A 789 6.99 19.47 26.18
CA PHE A 789 7.63 20.13 27.33
C PHE A 789 8.48 21.37 26.96
N GLY A 790 8.29 21.94 25.76
CA GLY A 790 9.01 23.14 25.31
C GLY A 790 8.32 24.45 25.71
N GLY A 791 9.10 25.45 26.11
CA GLY A 791 8.61 26.82 26.24
C GLY A 791 8.06 27.31 24.89
N LYS A 792 6.95 28.07 24.92
CA LYS A 792 6.58 28.92 23.78
C LYS A 792 7.74 29.89 23.58
N ASP A 793 8.43 29.80 22.45
CA ASP A 793 9.40 30.83 22.09
C ASP A 793 8.65 32.16 21.99
N GLY A 794 9.18 33.16 22.70
CA GLY A 794 8.86 34.56 22.51
C GLY A 794 9.68 35.18 21.41
#